data_AF-A0A668ACW4-F1
#
_entry.id   AF-A0A668ACW4-F1
#
_cell.length_a   1.000
_cell.length_b   1.000
_cell.length_c   1.000
_cell.angle_alpha   90.00
_cell.angle_beta   90.00
_cell.angle_gamma   90.00
#
_symmetry.space_group_name_H-M   'P 1'
#
loop_
_entity.id
_entity.type
_entity.pdbx_description
1 polymer ?
#
loop_
_entity_poly.entity_id
_entity_poly.type
_entity_poly.pdbx_seq_one_letter_code
_entity_poly.pdbx_strand_id
1 'polypeptide(L)'
;LGFFLINDYIAFIVVNEFCERFSYYGMKAVLTLYFMYYLHWDRDLSTAVYHAFSSLCYFTPVLGALIADSWLGKFKTIISLSIVYVIGHVVKSVGAIPHVGDSTTHIALSMVGLILIAFGTGGIKPCVAAFGGDQFDEEHVNERRKFFSIFYMSINAGSVLSTIITPMLRADVQCFGDDCYALAFGVPAVLMIIALGESPSLHRTHLSFVFGLQFAIKNRWNRSKYDPDRKHWLDWAEERYSRRLIQEIKMVLRVLVLYIPLPMFWALFDQQGSRWTLQATRMNMAFVRVSFSMLNALLILVFVPIFDFIIYPLVALCRIRITPLRKMTAGMIFAALAFGAATLVEVNAEKSVVHPAPRGKCLLQVFNVAGRNVTVHIPGSDLFPQPIQHLQDPPEYKTLPLGENSKRLSINVSYSEDDVTYQCSQNFTEKKAYSLVLYPATTGIQCKLVNDYIEKNETGKALLRFINTQPEAVNLTVGEADFHVPGHYGVSRNETVERGLYTEVSCIPQSEKCSSLDLGLLDFGAAYTVILTEEEGKTVHYKMEDVKANNVSIAWQIPQYVLITTGEVMFSITGLEFSYSQAPANMKSVLQAGWLLTVAFGNVIVLIVAEGAGLEQWVEFLLFACLLVGVSIIFSIMALFYTYVDPDQLDKIYLEDSVKEEEDSNLQKKTPDDIYLNKIDTSTKL
;
A
#
# COMPACT_ATOMS: atom_id res chain seq x y z
N LEU A 1 26.44 -24.18 7.50
CA LEU A 1 26.79 -23.99 8.92
C LEU A 1 28.21 -23.43 9.15
N GLY A 2 29.26 -23.94 8.49
CA GLY A 2 30.64 -23.43 8.69
C GLY A 2 30.88 -21.93 8.38
N PHE A 3 30.04 -21.30 7.53
CA PHE A 3 30.10 -19.86 7.22
C PHE A 3 29.62 -18.95 8.36
N PHE A 4 28.72 -19.44 9.23
CA PHE A 4 28.19 -18.67 10.35
C PHE A 4 29.04 -18.77 11.62
N LEU A 5 29.96 -19.75 11.69
CA LEU A 5 30.83 -19.98 12.84
C LEU A 5 32.11 -19.13 12.84
N ILE A 6 32.35 -18.36 11.77
CA ILE A 6 33.61 -17.62 11.57
C ILE A 6 33.45 -16.12 11.89
N ASN A 7 32.21 -15.58 12.00
CA ASN A 7 32.00 -14.19 12.37
C ASN A 7 30.58 -13.98 12.94
N ASP A 8 30.47 -13.90 14.27
CA ASP A 8 29.22 -13.61 15.00
C ASP A 8 28.52 -12.33 14.49
N TYR A 9 29.31 -11.38 13.98
CA TYR A 9 28.84 -10.13 13.36
C TYR A 9 27.98 -10.31 12.12
N ILE A 10 28.30 -11.30 11.26
CA ILE A 10 27.56 -11.53 10.02
C ILE A 10 26.19 -12.12 10.34
N ALA A 11 26.14 -13.05 11.30
CA ALA A 11 24.88 -13.62 11.77
C ALA A 11 23.97 -12.53 12.34
N PHE A 12 24.53 -11.66 13.20
CA PHE A 12 23.82 -10.52 13.76
C PHE A 12 23.21 -9.59 12.69
N ILE A 13 23.99 -9.20 11.67
CA ILE A 13 23.50 -8.31 10.61
C ILE A 13 22.35 -8.94 9.82
N VAL A 14 22.45 -10.23 9.50
CA VAL A 14 21.40 -10.95 8.76
C VAL A 14 20.13 -11.10 9.59
N VAL A 15 20.25 -11.41 10.89
CA VAL A 15 19.10 -11.51 11.81
C VAL A 15 18.46 -10.14 12.02
N ASN A 16 19.25 -9.09 12.23
CA ASN A 16 18.74 -7.73 12.37
C ASN A 16 18.01 -7.27 11.10
N GLU A 17 18.54 -7.56 9.90
CA GLU A 17 17.84 -7.25 8.64
C GLU A 17 16.54 -8.05 8.52
N PHE A 18 16.57 -9.35 8.85
CA PHE A 18 15.35 -10.17 8.85
C PHE A 18 14.28 -9.59 9.77
N CYS A 19 14.62 -9.28 11.03
CA CYS A 19 13.69 -8.74 12.01
C CYS A 19 13.16 -7.36 11.59
N GLU A 20 14.02 -6.48 11.07
CA GLU A 20 13.59 -5.17 10.59
C GLU A 20 12.63 -5.30 9.40
N ARG A 21 12.93 -6.20 8.45
CA ARG A 21 12.06 -6.43 7.28
C ARG A 21 10.74 -7.04 7.68
N PHE A 22 10.77 -8.03 8.58
CA PHE A 22 9.56 -8.62 9.16
C PHE A 22 8.71 -7.53 9.81
N SER A 23 9.33 -6.69 10.63
CA SER A 23 8.67 -5.60 11.34
C SER A 23 8.04 -4.58 10.38
N TYR A 24 8.79 -4.11 9.38
CA TYR A 24 8.34 -3.10 8.44
C TYR A 24 7.17 -3.60 7.57
N TYR A 25 7.32 -4.76 6.92
CA TYR A 25 6.30 -5.28 6.00
C TYR A 25 5.05 -5.76 6.74
N GLY A 26 5.20 -6.44 7.89
CA GLY A 26 4.07 -6.89 8.70
C GLY A 26 3.21 -5.74 9.20
N MET A 27 3.85 -4.70 9.75
CA MET A 27 3.14 -3.51 10.21
C MET A 27 2.46 -2.78 9.05
N LYS A 28 3.14 -2.62 7.90
CA LYS A 28 2.60 -1.96 6.70
C LYS A 28 1.37 -2.71 6.16
N ALA A 29 1.36 -4.05 6.18
CA ALA A 29 0.28 -4.88 5.66
C ALA A 29 -1.06 -4.70 6.38
N VAL A 30 -1.06 -4.37 7.67
CA VAL A 30 -2.29 -4.17 8.47
C VAL A 30 -2.62 -2.69 8.71
N LEU A 31 -1.80 -1.78 8.18
CA LEU A 31 -1.85 -0.36 8.54
C LEU A 31 -3.09 0.36 8.04
N THR A 32 -3.47 0.14 6.79
CA THR A 32 -4.67 0.78 6.21
C THR A 32 -5.94 0.33 6.93
N LEU A 33 -6.03 -0.96 7.29
CA LEU A 33 -7.14 -1.49 8.07
C LEU A 33 -7.18 -0.89 9.48
N TYR A 34 -6.02 -0.73 10.13
CA TYR A 34 -5.94 -0.06 11.43
C TYR A 34 -6.53 1.36 11.40
N PHE A 35 -6.20 2.15 10.37
CA PHE A 35 -6.73 3.51 10.25
C PHE A 35 -8.25 3.54 10.06
N MET A 36 -8.78 2.64 9.23
CA MET A 36 -10.22 2.61 8.97
C MET A 36 -11.05 2.08 10.13
N TYR A 37 -10.60 1.00 10.78
CA TYR A 37 -11.45 0.28 11.73
C TYR A 37 -11.17 0.60 13.18
N TYR A 38 -9.92 0.91 13.52
CA TYR A 38 -9.57 1.29 14.89
C TYR A 38 -9.62 2.81 15.09
N LEU A 39 -9.10 3.60 14.12
CA LEU A 39 -9.15 5.07 14.20
C LEU A 39 -10.41 5.67 13.57
N HIS A 40 -11.24 4.87 12.90
CA HIS A 40 -12.48 5.29 12.24
C HIS A 40 -12.28 6.41 11.20
N TRP A 41 -11.16 6.38 10.48
CA TRP A 41 -10.88 7.30 9.39
C TRP A 41 -11.51 6.82 8.08
N ASP A 42 -11.83 7.77 7.20
CA ASP A 42 -12.29 7.44 5.86
C ASP A 42 -11.17 6.81 5.01
N ARG A 43 -11.55 6.23 3.88
CA ARG A 43 -10.66 5.50 2.98
C ARG A 43 -9.56 6.40 2.39
N ASP A 44 -9.87 7.65 2.10
CA ASP A 44 -8.95 8.56 1.43
C ASP A 44 -7.92 9.08 2.43
N LEU A 45 -8.35 9.50 3.63
CA LEU A 45 -7.44 9.88 4.72
C LEU A 45 -6.52 8.71 5.12
N SER A 46 -7.07 7.49 5.23
CA SER A 46 -6.29 6.29 5.55
C SER A 46 -5.22 6.00 4.47
N THR A 47 -5.56 6.19 3.20
CA THR A 47 -4.65 6.03 2.06
C THR A 47 -3.57 7.14 2.09
N ALA A 48 -3.97 8.39 2.33
CA ALA A 48 -3.07 9.53 2.40
C ALA A 48 -2.02 9.36 3.51
N VAL A 49 -2.43 9.00 4.73
CA VAL A 49 -1.50 8.81 5.85
C VAL A 49 -0.57 7.62 5.62
N TYR A 50 -1.07 6.53 5.03
CA TYR A 50 -0.23 5.38 4.64
C TYR A 50 0.89 5.80 3.68
N HIS A 51 0.56 6.56 2.64
CA HIS A 51 1.54 7.02 1.66
C HIS A 51 2.45 8.14 2.20
N ALA A 52 1.97 9.02 3.08
CA ALA A 52 2.80 9.97 3.80
C ALA A 52 3.86 9.25 4.65
N PHE A 53 3.46 8.23 5.40
CA PHE A 53 4.38 7.39 6.17
C PHE A 53 5.40 6.69 5.27
N SER A 54 4.95 6.05 4.19
CA SER A 54 5.83 5.37 3.23
C SER A 54 6.82 6.36 2.59
N SER A 55 6.36 7.54 2.17
CA SER A 55 7.20 8.61 1.65
C SER A 55 8.29 9.01 2.65
N LEU A 56 7.93 9.23 3.92
CA LEU A 56 8.87 9.58 4.96
C LEU A 56 9.92 8.48 5.20
N CYS A 57 9.53 7.20 5.15
CA CYS A 57 10.46 6.05 5.27
C CYS A 57 11.49 5.98 4.14
N TYR A 58 11.15 6.44 2.94
CA TYR A 58 12.04 6.42 1.77
C TYR A 58 12.79 7.75 1.55
N PHE A 59 12.38 8.82 2.23
CA PHE A 59 13.08 10.11 2.24
C PHE A 59 14.16 10.19 3.33
N THR A 60 13.86 9.69 4.53
CA THR A 60 14.78 9.67 5.68
C THR A 60 16.11 8.89 5.52
N PRO A 61 16.30 7.94 4.56
CA PRO A 61 17.61 7.39 4.24
C PRO A 61 18.67 8.45 3.93
N VAL A 62 18.29 9.57 3.31
CA VAL A 62 19.22 10.67 3.05
C VAL A 62 19.79 11.23 4.36
N LEU A 63 18.94 11.38 5.39
CA LEU A 63 19.34 11.83 6.72
C LEU A 63 20.20 10.79 7.43
N GLY A 64 19.82 9.51 7.36
CA GLY A 64 20.59 8.41 7.96
C GLY A 64 22.01 8.31 7.41
N ALA A 65 22.15 8.39 6.08
CA ALA A 65 23.45 8.41 5.42
C ALA A 65 24.29 9.62 5.86
N LEU A 66 23.71 10.82 5.89
CA LEU A 66 24.40 12.04 6.35
C LEU A 66 24.91 11.90 7.79
N ILE A 67 24.08 11.36 8.69
CA ILE A 67 24.43 11.17 10.11
C ILE A 67 25.55 10.14 10.27
N ALA A 68 25.45 9.00 9.57
CA ALA A 68 26.48 7.96 9.58
C ALA A 68 27.81 8.46 9.03
N ASP A 69 27.78 9.15 7.88
CA ASP A 69 28.97 9.54 7.15
C ASP A 69 29.61 10.85 7.65
N SER A 70 28.92 11.63 8.49
CA SER A 70 29.44 12.93 8.98
C SER A 70 29.65 13.00 10.49
N TRP A 71 28.91 12.23 11.29
CA TRP A 71 28.89 12.45 12.75
C TRP A 71 29.11 11.20 13.59
N LEU A 72 28.27 10.16 13.43
CA LEU A 72 28.21 9.04 14.39
C LEU A 72 29.01 7.81 13.93
N GLY A 73 29.27 7.66 12.63
CA GLY A 73 29.75 6.40 12.05
C GLY A 73 28.62 5.38 11.89
N LYS A 74 28.77 4.44 10.94
CA LYS A 74 27.72 3.50 10.51
C LYS A 74 27.12 2.70 11.68
N PHE A 75 27.96 2.09 12.52
CA PHE A 75 27.51 1.24 13.63
C PHE A 75 26.67 2.00 14.67
N LYS A 76 27.15 3.15 15.15
CA LYS A 76 26.41 3.96 16.14
C LYS A 76 25.10 4.49 15.55
N THR A 77 25.09 4.86 14.28
CA THR A 77 23.86 5.26 13.58
C THR A 77 22.85 4.12 13.53
N ILE A 78 23.27 2.90 13.16
CA ILE A 78 22.40 1.72 13.13
C ILE A 78 21.78 1.48 14.51
N ILE A 79 22.57 1.43 15.58
CA ILE A 79 22.05 1.16 16.93
C ILE A 79 21.13 2.28 17.41
N SER A 80 21.54 3.54 17.27
CA SER A 80 20.75 4.68 17.74
C SER A 80 19.40 4.77 17.04
N LEU A 81 19.38 4.59 15.72
CA LEU A 81 18.14 4.62 14.95
C LEU A 81 17.30 3.35 15.13
N SER A 82 17.91 2.20 15.44
CA SER A 82 17.16 0.99 15.79
C SER A 82 16.46 1.12 17.15
N ILE A 83 17.05 1.83 18.11
CA ILE A 83 16.37 2.16 19.37
C ILE A 83 15.17 3.08 19.08
N VAL A 84 15.34 4.12 18.26
CA VAL A 84 14.22 4.98 17.83
C VAL A 84 13.13 4.16 17.13
N TYR A 85 13.52 3.19 16.30
CA TYR A 85 12.61 2.28 15.61
C TYR A 85 11.78 1.43 16.58
N VAL A 86 12.44 0.83 17.59
CA VAL A 86 11.78 0.06 18.66
C VAL A 86 10.82 0.92 19.45
N ILE A 87 11.24 2.12 19.88
CA ILE A 87 10.38 3.05 20.63
C ILE A 87 9.15 3.39 19.79
N GLY A 88 9.31 3.63 18.48
CA GLY A 88 8.19 3.90 17.58
C GLY A 88 7.16 2.77 17.55
N HIS A 89 7.60 1.51 17.48
CA HIS A 89 6.70 0.36 17.55
C HIS A 89 6.03 0.17 18.91
N VAL A 90 6.77 0.39 20.01
CA VAL A 90 6.19 0.34 21.37
C VAL A 90 5.11 1.41 21.52
N VAL A 91 5.40 2.66 21.15
CA VAL A 91 4.43 3.77 21.21
C VAL A 91 3.20 3.46 20.37
N LYS A 92 3.39 2.90 19.17
CA LYS A 92 2.29 2.50 18.29
C LYS A 92 1.45 1.36 18.86
N SER A 93 2.10 0.32 19.40
CA SER A 93 1.43 -0.81 20.04
C SER A 93 0.58 -0.35 21.23
N VAL A 94 1.13 0.54 22.07
CA VAL A 94 0.40 1.17 23.19
C VAL A 94 -0.78 2.01 22.70
N GLY A 95 -0.60 2.76 21.60
CA GLY A 95 -1.68 3.52 20.96
C GLY A 95 -2.83 2.66 20.44
N ALA A 96 -2.61 1.37 20.20
CA ALA A 96 -3.60 0.40 19.76
C ALA A 96 -4.27 -0.40 20.90
N ILE A 97 -4.04 -0.03 22.16
CA ILE A 97 -4.74 -0.62 23.32
C ILE A 97 -6.01 0.21 23.61
N PRO A 98 -7.23 -0.37 23.55
CA PRO A 98 -8.49 0.38 23.67
C PRO A 98 -8.67 1.19 24.96
N HIS A 99 -8.00 0.78 26.04
CA HIS A 99 -8.11 1.43 27.36
C HIS A 99 -7.13 2.59 27.56
N VAL A 100 -6.28 2.91 26.58
CA VAL A 100 -5.26 3.97 26.70
C VAL A 100 -5.78 5.30 26.17
N GLY A 101 -6.40 6.08 27.06
CA GLY A 101 -6.82 7.45 26.79
C GLY A 101 -8.11 7.54 25.97
N ASP A 102 -8.29 8.68 25.30
CA ASP A 102 -9.41 8.97 24.41
C ASP A 102 -9.01 8.82 22.92
N SER A 103 -9.96 9.03 22.01
CA SER A 103 -9.72 8.98 20.55
C SER A 103 -8.56 9.88 20.12
N THR A 104 -8.41 11.07 20.72
CA THR A 104 -7.30 11.98 20.38
C THR A 104 -5.95 11.42 20.82
N THR A 105 -5.88 10.75 21.97
CA THR A 105 -4.69 10.07 22.47
C THR A 105 -4.28 8.91 21.54
N HIS A 106 -5.24 8.08 21.09
CA HIS A 106 -4.95 7.00 20.13
C HIS A 106 -4.35 7.53 18.82
N ILE A 107 -4.92 8.61 18.28
CA ILE A 107 -4.41 9.26 17.07
C ILE A 107 -3.00 9.82 17.30
N ALA A 108 -2.79 10.55 18.40
CA ALA A 108 -1.51 11.16 18.71
C ALA A 108 -0.39 10.13 18.88
N LEU A 109 -0.63 9.07 19.67
CA LEU A 109 0.33 7.98 19.86
C LEU A 109 0.61 7.25 18.54
N SER A 110 -0.41 7.02 17.72
CA SER A 110 -0.25 6.40 16.41
C SER A 110 0.63 7.23 15.46
N MET A 111 0.40 8.54 15.40
CA MET A 111 1.17 9.43 14.52
C MET A 111 2.62 9.57 14.99
N VAL A 112 2.83 9.75 16.31
CA VAL A 112 4.17 9.79 16.90
C VAL A 112 4.91 8.48 16.65
N GLY A 113 4.24 7.34 16.87
CA GLY A 113 4.79 6.02 16.59
C GLY A 113 5.21 5.86 15.13
N LEU A 114 4.36 6.24 14.18
CA LEU A 114 4.67 6.17 12.73
C LEU A 114 5.84 7.06 12.34
N ILE A 115 5.94 8.28 12.87
CA ILE A 115 7.07 9.19 12.60
C ILE A 115 8.37 8.56 13.12
N LEU A 116 8.38 8.08 14.37
CA LEU A 116 9.56 7.43 14.95
C LEU A 116 9.96 6.19 14.16
N ILE A 117 8.99 5.36 13.77
CA ILE A 117 9.22 4.19 12.90
C ILE A 117 9.86 4.63 11.58
N ALA A 118 9.35 5.69 10.94
CA ALA A 118 9.85 6.16 9.65
C ALA A 118 11.31 6.65 9.73
N PHE A 119 11.66 7.43 10.75
CA PHE A 119 13.03 7.88 10.99
C PHE A 119 13.97 6.70 11.33
N GLY A 120 13.48 5.75 12.13
CA GLY A 120 14.20 4.53 12.47
C GLY A 120 14.54 3.70 11.24
N THR A 121 13.52 3.12 10.57
CA THR A 121 13.72 2.26 9.39
C THR A 121 14.49 2.98 8.29
N GLY A 122 14.08 4.20 7.94
CA GLY A 122 14.66 4.91 6.82
C GLY A 122 16.13 5.24 7.05
N GLY A 123 16.51 5.69 8.25
CA GLY A 123 17.91 5.99 8.50
C GLY A 123 18.82 4.77 8.72
N ILE A 124 18.25 3.60 9.07
CA ILE A 124 18.98 2.32 9.14
C ILE A 124 19.29 1.76 7.75
N LYS A 125 18.32 1.83 6.81
CA LYS A 125 18.41 1.28 5.45
C LYS A 125 19.73 1.51 4.70
N PRO A 126 20.28 2.74 4.60
CA PRO A 126 21.52 2.98 3.86
C PRO A 126 22.76 2.46 4.59
N CYS A 127 22.66 2.22 5.91
CA CYS A 127 23.81 1.90 6.75
C CYS A 127 24.06 0.39 6.86
N VAL A 128 23.02 -0.44 6.96
CA VAL A 128 23.15 -1.88 7.28
C VAL A 128 23.84 -2.67 6.18
N ALA A 129 23.38 -2.52 4.92
CA ALA A 129 23.97 -3.24 3.80
C ALA A 129 25.44 -2.82 3.57
N ALA A 130 25.73 -1.53 3.73
CA ALA A 130 27.09 -1.02 3.63
C ALA A 130 27.98 -1.55 4.77
N PHE A 131 27.48 -1.52 6.02
CA PHE A 131 28.21 -2.02 7.18
C PHE A 131 28.49 -3.53 7.09
N GLY A 132 27.55 -4.32 6.57
CA GLY A 132 27.75 -5.75 6.33
C GLY A 132 28.77 -6.04 5.23
N GLY A 133 28.76 -5.24 4.15
CA GLY A 133 29.78 -5.33 3.10
C GLY A 133 31.19 -4.99 3.60
N ASP A 134 31.30 -4.03 4.51
CA ASP A 134 32.58 -3.58 5.09
C ASP A 134 33.23 -4.63 6.02
N GLN A 135 32.53 -5.72 6.38
CA GLN A 135 33.10 -6.79 7.24
C GLN A 135 34.05 -7.73 6.50
N PHE A 136 34.16 -7.60 5.17
CA PHE A 136 34.99 -8.46 4.34
C PHE A 136 36.11 -7.64 3.72
N ASP A 137 37.36 -8.06 3.93
CA ASP A 137 38.52 -7.46 3.25
C ASP A 137 38.43 -7.63 1.72
N GLU A 138 39.16 -6.80 0.97
CA GLU A 138 39.14 -6.78 -0.50
C GLU A 138 39.50 -8.13 -1.15
N GLU A 139 40.26 -8.97 -0.45
CA GLU A 139 40.67 -10.30 -0.90
C GLU A 139 39.54 -11.36 -0.81
N HIS A 140 38.53 -11.14 0.05
CA HIS A 140 37.45 -12.10 0.33
C HIS A 140 36.18 -11.87 -0.53
N VAL A 141 36.35 -11.63 -1.83
CA VAL A 141 35.24 -11.29 -2.76
C VAL A 141 34.16 -12.38 -2.81
N ASN A 142 34.53 -13.66 -2.79
CA ASN A 142 33.57 -14.77 -2.87
C ASN A 142 32.70 -14.90 -1.62
N GLU A 143 33.24 -14.60 -0.43
CA GLU A 143 32.51 -14.65 0.84
C GLU A 143 31.55 -13.46 0.94
N ARG A 144 32.00 -12.28 0.53
CA ARG A 144 31.16 -11.07 0.43
C ARG A 144 29.96 -11.28 -0.50
N ARG A 145 30.15 -11.95 -1.65
CA ARG A 145 29.04 -12.33 -2.55
C ARG A 145 28.04 -13.25 -1.87
N LYS A 146 28.52 -14.29 -1.17
CA LYS A 146 27.64 -15.20 -0.40
C LYS A 146 26.85 -14.46 0.68
N PHE A 147 27.48 -13.52 1.38
CA PHE A 147 26.79 -12.66 2.34
C PHE A 147 25.63 -11.89 1.70
N PHE A 148 25.87 -11.19 0.58
CA PHE A 148 24.80 -10.45 -0.10
C PHE A 148 23.66 -11.35 -0.60
N SER A 149 23.96 -12.58 -1.03
CA SER A 149 22.92 -13.56 -1.37
C SER A 149 22.08 -13.98 -0.15
N ILE A 150 22.70 -14.25 0.99
CA ILE A 150 22.00 -14.59 2.24
C ILE A 150 21.18 -13.39 2.74
N PHE A 151 21.73 -12.18 2.64
CA PHE A 151 21.06 -10.92 2.99
C PHE A 151 19.81 -10.68 2.12
N TYR A 152 19.91 -10.93 0.81
CA TYR A 152 18.75 -10.85 -0.07
C TYR A 152 17.68 -11.91 0.26
N MET A 153 18.10 -13.12 0.62
CA MET A 153 17.19 -14.17 1.07
C MET A 153 16.47 -13.79 2.36
N SER A 154 17.16 -13.18 3.34
CA SER A 154 16.56 -12.77 4.60
C SER A 154 15.53 -11.64 4.43
N ILE A 155 15.77 -10.69 3.52
CA ILE A 155 14.80 -9.65 3.16
C ILE A 155 13.48 -10.26 2.66
N ASN A 156 13.57 -11.16 1.68
CA ASN A 156 12.39 -11.78 1.09
C ASN A 156 11.67 -12.70 2.08
N ALA A 157 12.43 -13.48 2.87
CA ALA A 157 11.87 -14.34 3.92
C ALA A 157 11.12 -13.51 4.98
N GLY A 158 11.71 -12.40 5.46
CA GLY A 158 11.08 -11.52 6.43
C GLY A 158 9.78 -10.89 5.89
N SER A 159 9.79 -10.42 4.64
CA SER A 159 8.60 -9.87 3.97
C SER A 159 7.47 -10.90 3.84
N VAL A 160 7.78 -12.11 3.36
CA VAL A 160 6.80 -13.18 3.19
C VAL A 160 6.22 -13.63 4.53
N LEU A 161 7.06 -13.90 5.53
CA LEU A 161 6.60 -14.38 6.83
C LEU A 161 5.78 -13.33 7.57
N SER A 162 6.17 -12.06 7.52
CA SER A 162 5.43 -10.99 8.20
C SER A 162 4.07 -10.69 7.57
N THR A 163 3.97 -10.73 6.24
CA THR A 163 2.71 -10.52 5.53
C THR A 163 1.70 -11.66 5.73
N ILE A 164 2.14 -12.82 6.24
CA ILE A 164 1.26 -13.92 6.68
C ILE A 164 0.96 -13.78 8.18
N ILE A 165 2.01 -13.75 9.01
CA ILE A 165 1.89 -13.90 10.45
C ILE A 165 1.23 -12.67 11.08
N THR A 166 1.56 -11.46 10.66
CA THR A 166 1.02 -10.25 11.29
C THR A 166 -0.50 -10.09 11.09
N PRO A 167 -1.07 -10.31 9.88
CA PRO A 167 -2.52 -10.34 9.71
C PRO A 167 -3.22 -11.47 10.49
N MET A 168 -2.60 -12.66 10.61
CA MET A 168 -3.13 -13.75 11.44
C MET A 168 -3.15 -13.37 12.92
N LEU A 169 -2.06 -12.78 13.44
CA LEU A 169 -2.00 -12.30 14.82
C LEU A 169 -3.03 -11.21 15.12
N ARG A 170 -3.40 -10.41 14.11
CA ARG A 170 -4.45 -9.39 14.23
C ARG A 170 -5.85 -10.02 14.30
N ALA A 171 -6.17 -10.96 13.41
CA ALA A 171 -7.53 -11.46 13.20
C ALA A 171 -7.88 -12.71 14.00
N ASP A 172 -6.94 -13.65 14.17
CA ASP A 172 -7.22 -14.94 14.83
C ASP A 172 -7.09 -14.85 16.36
N VAL A 173 -6.40 -13.83 16.86
CA VAL A 173 -6.22 -13.59 18.30
C VAL A 173 -7.13 -12.44 18.73
N GLN A 174 -8.11 -12.72 19.57
CA GLN A 174 -8.95 -11.69 20.17
C GLN A 174 -8.24 -11.06 21.36
N CYS A 175 -8.12 -9.73 21.34
CA CYS A 175 -7.62 -8.94 22.47
C CYS A 175 -8.64 -7.88 22.83
N PHE A 176 -8.93 -7.73 24.11
CA PHE A 176 -9.86 -6.70 24.62
C PHE A 176 -11.28 -6.77 24.01
N GLY A 177 -11.68 -7.93 23.47
CA GLY A 177 -12.99 -8.16 22.86
C GLY A 177 -13.04 -8.01 21.33
N ASP A 178 -11.96 -7.53 20.69
CA ASP A 178 -11.88 -7.23 19.25
C ASP A 178 -10.57 -7.74 18.61
N ASP A 179 -10.36 -7.43 17.31
CA ASP A 179 -9.13 -7.66 16.55
C ASP A 179 -7.89 -7.06 17.25
N CYS A 180 -6.83 -7.85 17.39
CA CYS A 180 -5.66 -7.51 18.21
C CYS A 180 -4.57 -6.72 17.47
N TYR A 181 -4.81 -5.45 17.20
CA TYR A 181 -3.82 -4.55 16.60
C TYR A 181 -2.58 -4.30 17.50
N ALA A 182 -2.78 -4.24 18.83
CA ALA A 182 -1.69 -4.04 19.78
C ALA A 182 -0.62 -5.14 19.68
N LEU A 183 -1.03 -6.41 19.56
CA LEU A 183 -0.11 -7.54 19.39
C LEU A 183 0.55 -7.52 18.01
N ALA A 184 -0.22 -7.23 16.96
CA ALA A 184 0.28 -7.14 15.58
C ALA A 184 1.42 -6.10 15.45
N PHE A 185 1.35 -4.98 16.18
CA PHE A 185 2.41 -3.98 16.24
C PHE A 185 3.48 -4.25 17.31
N GLY A 186 3.14 -4.97 18.39
CA GLY A 186 4.04 -5.26 19.50
C GLY A 186 5.04 -6.38 19.22
N VAL A 187 4.65 -7.44 18.51
CA VAL A 187 5.54 -8.56 18.14
C VAL A 187 6.76 -8.08 17.33
N PRO A 188 6.61 -7.23 16.30
CA PRO A 188 7.73 -6.53 15.67
C PRO A 188 8.70 -5.86 16.63
N ALA A 189 8.21 -5.16 17.66
CA ALA A 189 9.05 -4.49 18.64
C ALA A 189 9.88 -5.49 19.46
N VAL A 190 9.27 -6.58 19.90
CA VAL A 190 9.95 -7.63 20.66
C VAL A 190 11.05 -8.30 19.82
N LEU A 191 10.75 -8.62 18.56
CA LEU A 191 11.72 -9.20 17.63
C LEU A 191 12.93 -8.26 17.40
N MET A 192 12.67 -6.96 17.28
CA MET A 192 13.74 -5.97 17.15
C MET A 192 14.56 -5.80 18.45
N ILE A 193 13.94 -5.88 19.63
CA ILE A 193 14.66 -5.83 20.93
C ILE A 193 15.60 -7.04 21.07
N ILE A 194 15.12 -8.23 20.73
CA ILE A 194 15.93 -9.46 20.77
C ILE A 194 17.10 -9.32 19.79
N ALA A 195 16.84 -8.85 18.56
CA ALA A 195 17.90 -8.64 17.58
C ALA A 195 18.96 -7.65 18.03
N LEU A 196 18.60 -6.59 18.78
CA LEU A 196 19.56 -5.60 19.29
C LEU A 196 20.39 -6.07 20.49
N GLY A 197 19.87 -7.03 21.27
CA GLY A 197 20.53 -7.55 22.47
C GLY A 197 21.84 -8.30 22.20
N GLU A 198 22.06 -8.74 20.95
CA GLU A 198 23.23 -9.54 20.54
C GLU A 198 24.34 -8.71 19.87
N SER A 199 24.28 -7.37 19.93
CA SER A 199 25.17 -6.50 19.14
C SER A 199 26.61 -6.42 19.68
N PRO A 200 27.62 -6.85 18.91
CA PRO A 200 29.02 -6.70 19.30
C PRO A 200 29.60 -5.34 18.84
N SER A 201 30.44 -4.74 19.67
CA SER A 201 31.04 -3.40 19.47
C SER A 201 32.17 -3.43 18.43
N LEU A 202 32.10 -2.60 17.39
CA LEU A 202 33.31 -2.13 16.68
C LEU A 202 33.14 -0.78 15.96
N HIS A 203 34.26 -0.03 15.87
CA HIS A 203 34.40 1.27 15.22
C HIS A 203 35.15 1.16 13.88
N ARG A 204 34.69 1.91 12.86
CA ARG A 204 35.54 2.69 11.94
C ARG A 204 34.72 3.72 11.14
N THR A 205 35.39 4.81 10.79
CA THR A 205 34.96 6.07 10.11
C THR A 205 35.55 6.12 8.68
N HIS A 206 35.25 6.99 7.71
CA HIS A 206 34.25 8.03 7.35
C HIS A 206 34.49 8.30 5.84
N LEU A 207 33.50 8.78 5.06
CA LEU A 207 33.77 9.60 3.86
C LEU A 207 32.55 10.47 3.51
N SER A 208 32.73 11.78 3.26
CA SER A 208 31.64 12.72 2.98
C SER A 208 31.65 13.26 1.54
N PHE A 209 30.54 13.06 0.82
CA PHE A 209 30.29 13.46 -0.58
C PHE A 209 29.59 14.83 -0.73
N VAL A 210 28.85 15.28 0.29
CA VAL A 210 27.86 16.36 0.19
C VAL A 210 28.46 17.77 0.06
N PHE A 211 29.68 17.99 0.55
CA PHE A 211 30.32 19.32 0.53
C PHE A 211 30.74 19.78 -0.88
N GLY A 212 30.94 18.86 -1.84
CA GLY A 212 31.37 19.20 -3.20
C GLY A 212 30.29 19.87 -4.05
N LEU A 213 29.06 19.38 -3.99
CA LEU A 213 27.93 19.89 -4.78
C LEU A 213 27.54 21.32 -4.36
N GLN A 214 27.56 21.57 -3.05
CA GLN A 214 27.19 22.88 -2.48
C GLN A 214 28.21 23.96 -2.83
N PHE A 215 29.51 23.60 -2.90
CA PHE A 215 30.58 24.51 -3.33
C PHE A 215 30.47 24.87 -4.82
N ALA A 216 30.19 23.88 -5.68
CA ALA A 216 30.03 24.09 -7.13
C ALA A 216 28.86 25.02 -7.48
N ILE A 217 27.71 24.84 -6.81
CA ILE A 217 26.51 25.69 -7.00
C ILE A 217 26.76 27.11 -6.50
N LYS A 218 27.42 27.25 -5.34
CA LYS A 218 27.77 28.55 -4.75
C LYS A 218 28.73 29.34 -5.64
N ASN A 219 29.73 28.69 -6.25
CA ASN A 219 30.69 29.36 -7.15
C ASN A 219 30.03 29.77 -8.48
N ARG A 220 29.13 28.95 -9.02
CA ARG A 220 28.33 29.30 -10.22
C ARG A 220 27.43 30.52 -10.00
N TRP A 221 26.84 30.65 -8.81
CA TRP A 221 25.97 31.79 -8.47
C TRP A 221 26.76 33.08 -8.19
N ASN A 222 28.02 32.96 -7.75
CA ASN A 222 28.93 34.09 -7.50
C ASN A 222 29.78 34.50 -8.73
N ARG A 223 29.40 34.09 -9.95
CA ARG A 223 30.18 34.36 -11.17
C ARG A 223 30.47 35.85 -11.38
N SER A 224 31.70 36.16 -11.78
CA SER A 224 32.05 37.49 -12.28
C SER A 224 31.81 37.57 -13.79
N LYS A 225 31.68 38.78 -14.35
CA LYS A 225 31.46 39.01 -15.79
C LYS A 225 32.70 38.70 -16.64
N TYR A 226 33.84 38.40 -16.00
CA TYR A 226 35.16 38.19 -16.63
C TYR A 226 35.63 36.73 -16.62
N ASP A 227 34.84 35.80 -16.09
CA ASP A 227 35.22 34.38 -16.05
C ASP A 227 35.01 33.72 -17.43
N PRO A 228 35.92 32.84 -17.90
CA PRO A 228 35.82 32.19 -19.20
C PRO A 228 34.65 31.20 -19.28
N ASP A 229 33.99 31.14 -20.43
CA ASP A 229 32.87 30.23 -20.67
C ASP A 229 33.33 28.75 -20.60
N ARG A 230 32.78 28.00 -19.63
CA ARG A 230 33.02 26.57 -19.46
C ARG A 230 31.93 25.74 -20.15
N LYS A 231 32.31 24.58 -20.74
CA LYS A 231 31.40 23.71 -21.52
C LYS A 231 30.29 23.07 -20.66
N HIS A 232 30.54 22.78 -19.39
CA HIS A 232 29.54 22.26 -18.46
C HIS A 232 29.53 23.05 -17.14
N TRP A 233 28.34 23.26 -16.56
CA TRP A 233 28.18 24.09 -15.36
C TRP A 233 28.88 23.55 -14.10
N LEU A 234 29.20 22.26 -14.08
CA LEU A 234 29.94 21.62 -12.99
C LEU A 234 31.46 21.84 -13.10
N ASP A 235 31.96 22.30 -14.25
CA ASP A 235 33.39 22.57 -14.46
C ASP A 235 33.87 23.76 -13.62
N TRP A 236 32.94 24.55 -13.05
CA TRP A 236 33.22 25.61 -12.08
C TRP A 236 33.72 25.09 -10.72
N ALA A 237 33.67 23.78 -10.49
CA ALA A 237 34.24 23.12 -9.32
C ALA A 237 35.74 22.77 -9.49
N GLU A 238 36.31 22.93 -10.69
CA GLU A 238 37.69 22.54 -11.04
C GLU A 238 38.77 23.32 -10.27
N GLU A 239 38.41 24.48 -9.71
CA GLU A 239 39.28 25.28 -8.84
C GLU A 239 39.60 24.60 -7.50
N ARG A 240 38.74 23.67 -7.04
CA ARG A 240 38.87 23.02 -5.73
C ARG A 240 38.81 21.50 -5.79
N TYR A 241 38.29 20.92 -6.87
CA TYR A 241 38.06 19.48 -7.01
C TYR A 241 38.70 18.92 -8.27
N SER A 242 39.17 17.68 -8.20
CA SER A 242 39.84 17.01 -9.32
C SER A 242 38.92 16.83 -10.52
N ARG A 243 39.48 16.88 -11.73
CA ARG A 243 38.76 16.61 -12.99
C ARG A 243 38.05 15.26 -12.97
N ARG A 244 38.65 14.26 -12.32
CA ARG A 244 38.07 12.94 -12.07
C ARG A 244 36.76 13.04 -11.30
N LEU A 245 36.75 13.71 -10.14
CA LEU A 245 35.55 13.87 -9.31
C LEU A 245 34.43 14.59 -10.09
N ILE A 246 34.77 15.60 -10.90
CA ILE A 246 33.80 16.34 -11.71
C ILE A 246 33.17 15.43 -12.78
N GLN A 247 33.93 14.53 -13.41
CA GLN A 247 33.39 13.57 -14.37
C GLN A 247 32.55 12.48 -13.70
N GLU A 248 32.97 11.97 -12.54
CA GLU A 248 32.20 11.02 -11.74
C GLU A 248 30.83 11.63 -11.33
N ILE A 249 30.80 12.90 -10.90
CA ILE A 249 29.56 13.60 -10.60
C ILE A 249 28.71 13.80 -11.88
N LYS A 250 29.32 14.10 -13.04
CA LYS A 250 28.59 14.17 -14.32
C LYS A 250 27.93 12.84 -14.68
N MET A 251 28.61 11.71 -14.45
CA MET A 251 28.04 10.38 -14.66
C MET A 251 26.82 10.16 -13.76
N VAL A 252 26.96 10.43 -12.47
CA VAL A 252 25.87 10.30 -11.50
C VAL A 252 24.69 11.20 -11.88
N LEU A 253 24.93 12.46 -12.25
CA LEU A 253 23.87 13.38 -12.67
C LEU A 253 23.12 12.88 -13.91
N ARG A 254 23.80 12.26 -14.88
CA ARG A 254 23.13 11.66 -16.06
C ARG A 254 22.16 10.55 -15.67
N VAL A 255 22.54 9.70 -14.71
CA VAL A 255 21.67 8.63 -14.20
C VAL A 255 20.52 9.23 -13.36
N LEU A 256 20.79 10.23 -12.52
CA LEU A 256 19.75 10.91 -11.74
C LEU A 256 18.72 11.63 -12.63
N VAL A 257 19.12 12.15 -13.79
CA VAL A 257 18.17 12.69 -14.78
C VAL A 257 17.25 11.58 -15.32
N LEU A 258 17.76 10.38 -15.58
CA LEU A 258 16.92 9.23 -15.95
C LEU A 258 15.97 8.79 -14.83
N TYR A 259 16.24 9.15 -13.57
CA TYR A 259 15.36 8.82 -12.45
C TYR A 259 14.10 9.68 -12.37
N ILE A 260 14.09 10.86 -12.99
CA ILE A 260 12.97 11.82 -12.90
C ILE A 260 11.59 11.19 -13.22
N PRO A 261 11.43 10.31 -14.23
CA PRO A 261 10.15 9.70 -14.55
C PRO A 261 9.79 8.49 -13.66
N LEU A 262 10.75 7.92 -12.95
CA LEU A 262 10.58 6.66 -12.19
C LEU A 262 9.59 6.73 -11.00
N PRO A 263 9.37 7.87 -10.31
CA PRO A 263 8.36 7.98 -9.26
C PRO A 263 6.97 7.47 -9.67
N MET A 264 6.61 7.60 -10.96
CA MET A 264 5.32 7.13 -11.45
C MET A 264 5.14 5.62 -11.31
N PHE A 265 6.20 4.83 -11.55
CA PHE A 265 6.14 3.38 -11.34
C PHE A 265 5.85 3.06 -9.88
N TRP A 266 6.55 3.73 -8.95
CA TRP A 266 6.37 3.53 -7.51
C TRP A 266 5.00 3.99 -7.01
N ALA A 267 4.43 5.03 -7.61
CA ALA A 267 3.09 5.47 -7.31
C ALA A 267 2.04 4.39 -7.61
N LEU A 268 2.24 3.57 -8.65
CA LEU A 268 1.37 2.40 -8.90
C LEU A 268 1.74 1.24 -7.98
N PHE A 269 3.03 0.92 -7.89
CA PHE A 269 3.51 -0.25 -7.15
C PHE A 269 3.11 -0.24 -5.66
N ASP A 270 3.26 0.91 -4.98
CA ASP A 270 3.01 0.99 -3.53
C ASP A 270 1.51 0.97 -3.15
N GLN A 271 0.59 1.11 -4.11
CA GLN A 271 -0.86 1.01 -3.86
C GLN A 271 -1.34 -0.42 -3.53
N GLN A 272 -0.48 -1.42 -3.73
CA GLN A 272 -0.73 -2.80 -3.34
C GLN A 272 -1.10 -2.94 -1.85
N GLY A 273 -0.53 -2.11 -0.98
CA GLY A 273 -0.82 -2.15 0.46
C GLY A 273 -1.93 -1.20 0.93
N SER A 274 -2.47 -0.34 0.05
CA SER A 274 -3.55 0.60 0.34
C SER A 274 -4.79 0.29 -0.50
N ARG A 275 -4.91 0.85 -1.71
CA ARG A 275 -6.09 0.73 -2.58
C ARG A 275 -6.42 -0.72 -2.95
N TRP A 276 -5.43 -1.58 -3.19
CA TRP A 276 -5.69 -2.99 -3.51
C TRP A 276 -6.16 -3.79 -2.29
N THR A 277 -5.72 -3.41 -1.08
CA THR A 277 -6.28 -3.92 0.17
C THR A 277 -7.76 -3.53 0.29
N LEU A 278 -8.11 -2.28 -0.01
CA LEU A 278 -9.50 -1.78 -0.01
C LEU A 278 -10.38 -2.34 -1.13
N GLN A 279 -9.77 -2.79 -2.23
CA GLN A 279 -10.46 -3.56 -3.25
C GLN A 279 -10.78 -4.97 -2.73
N ALA A 280 -9.82 -5.62 -2.07
CA ALA A 280 -9.97 -6.99 -1.56
C ALA A 280 -11.11 -7.11 -0.52
N THR A 281 -11.33 -6.10 0.31
CA THR A 281 -12.42 -6.09 1.31
C THR A 281 -13.82 -6.07 0.67
N ARG A 282 -13.92 -5.67 -0.59
CA ARG A 282 -15.16 -5.68 -1.40
C ARG A 282 -15.30 -6.93 -2.29
N MET A 283 -14.41 -7.90 -2.13
CA MET A 283 -14.41 -9.15 -2.88
C MET A 283 -14.82 -10.33 -2.00
N ASN A 284 -15.21 -11.43 -2.62
CA ASN A 284 -15.60 -12.66 -1.96
C ASN A 284 -14.37 -13.49 -1.57
N MET A 285 -14.18 -13.72 -0.27
CA MET A 285 -13.02 -14.43 0.29
C MET A 285 -13.27 -15.93 0.54
N ALA A 286 -14.36 -16.52 0.03
CA ALA A 286 -14.78 -17.90 0.36
C ALA A 286 -13.72 -18.99 0.13
N PHE A 287 -12.72 -18.78 -0.74
CA PHE A 287 -11.74 -19.81 -1.12
C PHE A 287 -10.32 -19.59 -0.60
N VAL A 288 -9.98 -18.40 -0.09
CA VAL A 288 -8.61 -18.07 0.35
C VAL A 288 -8.67 -17.12 1.55
N ARG A 289 -8.28 -17.61 2.74
CA ARG A 289 -8.13 -16.80 3.97
C ARG A 289 -6.77 -16.08 4.08
N VAL A 290 -5.89 -16.25 3.09
CA VAL A 290 -4.53 -15.69 3.11
C VAL A 290 -4.54 -14.26 2.56
N SER A 291 -3.82 -13.36 3.23
CA SER A 291 -3.64 -11.99 2.75
C SER A 291 -2.92 -11.96 1.40
N PHE A 292 -3.59 -11.42 0.37
CA PHE A 292 -3.02 -11.31 -0.98
C PHE A 292 -1.82 -10.35 -1.07
N SER A 293 -1.57 -9.52 -0.04
CA SER A 293 -0.35 -8.71 0.05
C SER A 293 0.94 -9.56 0.11
N MET A 294 0.85 -10.85 0.47
CA MET A 294 1.97 -11.81 0.42
C MET A 294 2.29 -12.25 -1.03
N LEU A 295 1.31 -12.20 -1.94
CA LEU A 295 1.41 -12.80 -3.27
C LEU A 295 2.57 -12.19 -4.07
N ASN A 296 2.78 -10.86 -3.96
CA ASN A 296 3.89 -10.20 -4.64
C ASN A 296 5.26 -10.75 -4.19
N ALA A 297 5.49 -10.84 -2.88
CA ALA A 297 6.78 -11.32 -2.34
C ALA A 297 7.05 -12.79 -2.72
N LEU A 298 6.02 -13.63 -2.73
CA LEU A 298 6.13 -15.03 -3.19
C LEU A 298 6.42 -15.11 -4.69
N LEU A 299 5.71 -14.32 -5.50
CA LEU A 299 5.87 -14.29 -6.94
C LEU A 299 7.27 -13.80 -7.34
N ILE A 300 7.86 -12.83 -6.64
CA ILE A 300 9.24 -12.37 -6.93
C ILE A 300 10.23 -13.53 -6.82
N LEU A 301 10.16 -14.32 -5.74
CA LEU A 301 11.06 -15.46 -5.51
C LEU A 301 10.99 -16.50 -6.64
N VAL A 302 9.82 -16.62 -7.27
CA VAL A 302 9.58 -17.53 -8.40
C VAL A 302 9.93 -16.87 -9.74
N PHE A 303 9.62 -15.59 -9.92
CA PHE A 303 9.71 -14.91 -11.20
C PHE A 303 11.16 -14.53 -11.51
N VAL A 304 11.96 -14.11 -10.54
CA VAL A 304 13.39 -13.81 -10.76
C VAL A 304 14.13 -14.94 -11.49
N PRO A 305 14.14 -16.19 -10.98
CA PRO A 305 14.82 -17.28 -11.68
C PRO A 305 14.16 -17.63 -13.02
N ILE A 306 12.82 -17.51 -13.15
CA ILE A 306 12.13 -17.73 -14.43
C ILE A 306 12.58 -16.71 -15.47
N PHE A 307 12.68 -15.43 -15.10
CA PHE A 307 13.09 -14.38 -16.02
C PHE A 307 14.54 -14.56 -16.47
N ASP A 308 15.44 -14.87 -15.55
CA ASP A 308 16.87 -15.00 -15.84
C ASP A 308 17.22 -16.28 -16.60
N PHE A 309 16.64 -17.43 -16.23
CA PHE A 309 16.99 -18.72 -16.83
C PHE A 309 16.11 -19.13 -18.01
N ILE A 310 14.91 -18.57 -18.14
CA ILE A 310 13.94 -18.98 -19.16
C ILE A 310 13.58 -17.81 -20.08
N ILE A 311 12.99 -16.73 -19.56
CA ILE A 311 12.44 -15.66 -20.40
C ILE A 311 13.53 -14.92 -21.18
N TYR A 312 14.56 -14.38 -20.53
CA TYR A 312 15.59 -13.61 -21.22
C TYR A 312 16.39 -14.45 -22.23
N PRO A 313 16.79 -15.71 -21.94
CA PRO A 313 17.39 -16.59 -22.93
C PRO A 313 16.48 -16.84 -24.14
N LEU A 314 15.18 -17.11 -23.92
CA LEU A 314 14.21 -17.31 -25.01
C LEU A 314 14.04 -16.08 -25.89
N VAL A 315 14.02 -14.87 -25.31
CA VAL A 315 13.96 -13.65 -26.12
C VAL A 315 15.27 -13.40 -26.87
N ALA A 316 16.41 -13.78 -26.29
CA ALA A 316 17.71 -13.73 -26.97
C ALA A 316 17.76 -14.70 -28.17
N LEU A 317 17.11 -15.87 -28.08
CA LEU A 317 16.92 -16.80 -29.20
C LEU A 317 16.13 -16.14 -30.35
N CYS A 318 15.18 -15.26 -30.05
CA CYS A 318 14.45 -14.45 -31.04
C CYS A 318 15.28 -13.30 -31.66
N ARG A 319 16.60 -13.22 -31.39
CA ARG A 319 17.53 -12.17 -31.86
C ARG A 319 17.16 -10.73 -31.45
N ILE A 320 16.33 -10.57 -30.43
CA ILE A 320 15.97 -9.26 -29.88
C ILE A 320 17.01 -8.86 -28.83
N ARG A 321 17.78 -7.79 -29.08
CA ARG A 321 18.69 -7.24 -28.07
C ARG A 321 17.90 -6.48 -26.99
N ILE A 322 17.80 -7.08 -25.81
CA ILE A 322 17.19 -6.46 -24.64
C ILE A 322 18.26 -5.68 -23.87
N THR A 323 18.17 -4.35 -23.89
CA THR A 323 18.97 -3.48 -23.02
C THR A 323 18.28 -3.28 -21.66
N PRO A 324 19.01 -2.95 -20.58
CA PRO A 324 18.42 -2.69 -19.27
C PRO A 324 17.29 -1.64 -19.30
N LEU A 325 17.51 -0.53 -20.02
CA LEU A 325 16.49 0.52 -20.17
C LEU A 325 15.24 0.03 -20.90
N ARG A 326 15.37 -0.88 -21.88
CA ARG A 326 14.21 -1.51 -22.55
C ARG A 326 13.44 -2.44 -21.62
N LYS A 327 14.13 -3.18 -20.73
CA LYS A 327 13.45 -3.99 -19.68
C LYS A 327 12.66 -3.08 -18.76
N MET A 328 13.25 -1.97 -18.31
CA MET A 328 12.57 -1.00 -17.45
C MET A 328 11.32 -0.40 -18.12
N THR A 329 11.41 -0.02 -19.40
CA THR A 329 10.24 0.42 -20.17
C THR A 329 9.14 -0.64 -20.20
N ALA A 330 9.50 -1.88 -20.53
CA ALA A 330 8.52 -2.98 -20.56
C ALA A 330 7.93 -3.24 -19.17
N GLY A 331 8.72 -3.11 -18.10
CA GLY A 331 8.23 -3.21 -16.72
C GLY A 331 7.18 -2.15 -16.38
N MET A 332 7.36 -0.90 -16.84
CA MET A 332 6.33 0.14 -16.69
C MET A 332 5.06 -0.18 -17.47
N ILE A 333 5.16 -0.78 -18.66
CA ILE A 333 3.99 -1.22 -19.43
C ILE A 333 3.24 -2.33 -18.67
N PHE A 334 3.94 -3.32 -18.11
CA PHE A 334 3.32 -4.36 -17.29
C PHE A 334 2.64 -3.81 -16.04
N ALA A 335 3.23 -2.83 -15.37
CA ALA A 335 2.59 -2.15 -14.24
C ALA A 335 1.33 -1.37 -14.66
N ALA A 336 1.34 -0.73 -15.84
CA ALA A 336 0.13 -0.08 -16.37
C ALA A 336 -0.96 -1.10 -16.72
N LEU A 337 -0.60 -2.25 -17.29
CA LEU A 337 -1.52 -3.36 -17.55
C LEU A 337 -2.08 -3.96 -16.25
N ALA A 338 -1.27 -4.05 -15.19
CA ALA A 338 -1.72 -4.49 -13.87
C ALA A 338 -2.84 -3.58 -13.34
N PHE A 339 -2.70 -2.27 -13.50
CA PHE A 339 -3.74 -1.32 -13.13
C PHE A 339 -4.95 -1.37 -14.07
N GLY A 340 -4.77 -1.66 -15.35
CA GLY A 340 -5.89 -1.96 -16.25
C GLY A 340 -6.71 -3.18 -15.79
N ALA A 341 -6.02 -4.24 -15.34
CA ALA A 341 -6.68 -5.40 -14.73
C ALA A 341 -7.37 -5.04 -13.40
N ALA A 342 -6.70 -4.26 -12.54
CA ALA A 342 -7.29 -3.78 -11.29
C ALA A 342 -8.55 -2.92 -11.50
N THR A 343 -8.57 -2.06 -12.53
CA THR A 343 -9.76 -1.30 -12.93
C THR A 343 -10.90 -2.23 -13.33
N LEU A 344 -10.64 -3.27 -14.12
CA LEU A 344 -11.67 -4.22 -14.54
C LEU A 344 -12.27 -4.96 -13.34
N VAL A 345 -11.43 -5.34 -12.37
CA VAL A 345 -11.87 -5.96 -11.12
C VAL A 345 -12.71 -4.98 -10.30
N GLU A 346 -12.23 -3.74 -10.13
CA GLU A 346 -12.90 -2.71 -9.34
C GLU A 346 -14.30 -2.38 -9.89
N VAL A 347 -14.42 -2.18 -11.21
CA VAL A 347 -15.71 -1.88 -11.86
C VAL A 347 -16.74 -2.99 -11.62
N ASN A 348 -16.31 -4.24 -11.50
CA ASN A 348 -17.22 -5.34 -11.20
C ASN A 348 -17.52 -5.48 -9.71
N ALA A 349 -16.55 -5.23 -8.83
CA ALA A 349 -16.76 -5.23 -7.39
C ALA A 349 -17.72 -4.10 -6.96
N GLU A 350 -17.59 -2.92 -7.59
CA GLU A 350 -18.36 -1.72 -7.26
C GLU A 350 -19.87 -1.87 -7.52
N LYS A 351 -20.28 -2.72 -8.47
CA LYS A 351 -21.71 -2.99 -8.77
C LYS A 351 -22.50 -3.49 -7.57
N SER A 352 -21.82 -4.04 -6.56
CA SER A 352 -22.42 -4.56 -5.34
C SER A 352 -22.41 -3.56 -4.18
N VAL A 353 -21.76 -2.40 -4.34
CA VAL A 353 -21.51 -1.42 -3.27
C VAL A 353 -22.56 -0.32 -3.33
N VAL A 354 -23.12 0.03 -2.17
CA VAL A 354 -23.98 1.20 -2.02
C VAL A 354 -23.16 2.33 -1.45
N HIS A 355 -22.99 3.42 -2.21
CA HIS A 355 -22.22 4.57 -1.76
C HIS A 355 -23.00 5.42 -0.75
N PRO A 356 -22.36 5.92 0.32
CA PRO A 356 -22.97 6.90 1.21
C PRO A 356 -23.47 8.14 0.45
N ALA A 357 -24.59 8.70 0.91
CA ALA A 357 -25.16 9.88 0.27
C ALA A 357 -24.19 11.09 0.37
N PRO A 358 -24.03 11.88 -0.72
CA PRO A 358 -23.26 13.13 -0.68
C PRO A 358 -23.85 14.15 0.31
N ARG A 359 -23.06 15.19 0.67
CA ARG A 359 -23.53 16.30 1.51
C ARG A 359 -24.83 16.91 0.98
N GLY A 360 -25.78 17.20 1.88
CA GLY A 360 -27.10 17.73 1.58
C GLY A 360 -28.10 16.73 0.99
N LYS A 361 -27.75 15.43 0.93
CA LYS A 361 -28.61 14.35 0.40
C LYS A 361 -28.67 13.16 1.37
N CYS A 362 -29.68 12.30 1.19
CA CYS A 362 -29.80 11.00 1.86
C CYS A 362 -30.23 9.91 0.87
N LEU A 363 -30.06 8.64 1.25
CA LEU A 363 -30.58 7.51 0.47
C LEU A 363 -31.92 7.04 1.05
N LEU A 364 -32.85 6.68 0.16
CA LEU A 364 -34.17 6.21 0.51
C LEU A 364 -34.56 4.99 -0.34
N GLN A 365 -35.00 3.94 0.32
CA GLN A 365 -35.74 2.84 -0.28
C GLN A 365 -37.09 2.66 0.42
N VAL A 366 -38.04 1.97 -0.22
CA VAL A 366 -39.42 1.83 0.28
C VAL A 366 -39.82 0.37 0.29
N PHE A 367 -40.27 -0.11 1.44
CA PHE A 367 -40.86 -1.44 1.60
C PHE A 367 -42.37 -1.35 1.67
N ASN A 368 -43.07 -2.04 0.77
CA ASN A 368 -44.52 -2.09 0.77
C ASN A 368 -45.03 -3.37 1.43
N VAL A 369 -45.43 -3.25 2.72
CA VAL A 369 -46.11 -4.32 3.48
C VAL A 369 -47.60 -4.03 3.66
N ALA A 370 -48.20 -3.15 2.85
CA ALA A 370 -49.59 -2.71 2.97
C ALA A 370 -50.63 -3.66 2.33
N GLY A 371 -50.23 -4.83 1.84
CA GLY A 371 -51.11 -5.85 1.25
C GLY A 371 -51.59 -5.56 -0.18
N ARG A 372 -51.38 -4.35 -0.70
CA ARG A 372 -51.79 -3.88 -2.04
C ARG A 372 -50.71 -3.03 -2.68
N ASN A 373 -50.81 -2.74 -3.98
CA ASN A 373 -49.89 -1.84 -4.66
C ASN A 373 -50.05 -0.40 -4.16
N VAL A 374 -48.91 0.27 -3.94
CA VAL A 374 -48.88 1.61 -3.33
C VAL A 374 -48.09 2.57 -4.21
N THR A 375 -48.65 3.76 -4.43
CA THR A 375 -47.98 4.88 -5.08
C THR A 375 -47.44 5.84 -4.03
N VAL A 376 -46.17 6.24 -4.18
CA VAL A 376 -45.46 7.11 -3.23
C VAL A 376 -45.02 8.37 -3.93
N HIS A 377 -45.50 9.51 -3.45
CA HIS A 377 -45.14 10.82 -3.97
C HIS A 377 -44.50 11.67 -2.87
N ILE A 378 -43.28 12.14 -3.12
CA ILE A 378 -42.55 13.03 -2.21
C ILE A 378 -42.54 14.43 -2.84
N PRO A 379 -43.21 15.43 -2.23
CA PRO A 379 -43.31 16.78 -2.78
C PRO A 379 -41.94 17.35 -3.15
N GLY A 380 -41.81 17.78 -4.41
CA GLY A 380 -40.55 18.32 -4.95
C GLY A 380 -39.57 17.28 -5.49
N SER A 381 -39.95 16.01 -5.57
CA SER A 381 -39.13 14.95 -6.19
C SER A 381 -40.00 13.88 -6.87
N ASP A 382 -39.49 13.28 -7.94
CA ASP A 382 -40.17 12.20 -8.67
C ASP A 382 -39.36 10.89 -8.58
N LEU A 383 -39.13 10.42 -7.34
CA LEU A 383 -38.23 9.29 -7.07
C LEU A 383 -38.86 7.92 -7.33
N PHE A 384 -40.19 7.80 -7.16
CA PHE A 384 -40.95 6.54 -7.27
C PHE A 384 -42.15 6.71 -8.20
N PRO A 385 -41.91 6.86 -9.53
CA PRO A 385 -42.97 7.14 -10.50
C PRO A 385 -43.90 5.93 -10.76
N GLN A 386 -43.43 4.71 -10.48
CA GLN A 386 -44.20 3.49 -10.67
C GLN A 386 -44.79 2.99 -9.34
N PRO A 387 -46.00 2.40 -9.34
CA PRO A 387 -46.55 1.73 -8.17
C PRO A 387 -45.61 0.64 -7.64
N ILE A 388 -45.41 0.63 -6.33
CA ILE A 388 -44.58 -0.36 -5.64
C ILE A 388 -45.47 -1.55 -5.30
N GLN A 389 -45.12 -2.76 -5.75
CA GLN A 389 -45.91 -3.96 -5.50
C GLN A 389 -45.76 -4.43 -4.04
N HIS A 390 -46.78 -5.14 -3.54
CA HIS A 390 -46.73 -5.71 -2.19
C HIS A 390 -45.57 -6.73 -2.08
N LEU A 391 -44.74 -6.59 -1.04
CA LEU A 391 -43.57 -7.44 -0.78
C LEU A 391 -42.56 -7.49 -1.93
N GLN A 392 -42.53 -6.46 -2.77
CA GLN A 392 -41.51 -6.30 -3.80
C GLN A 392 -40.16 -5.97 -3.16
N ASP A 393 -39.12 -6.71 -3.55
CA ASP A 393 -37.75 -6.37 -3.21
C ASP A 393 -37.37 -5.03 -3.87
N PRO A 394 -36.96 -4.00 -3.11
CA PRO A 394 -36.62 -2.71 -3.68
C PRO A 394 -35.47 -2.86 -4.68
N PRO A 395 -35.59 -2.29 -5.90
CA PRO A 395 -34.56 -2.51 -6.91
C PRO A 395 -33.22 -1.87 -6.51
N GLU A 396 -33.24 -0.63 -6.01
CA GLU A 396 -32.05 0.14 -5.59
C GLU A 396 -32.43 1.32 -4.68
N TYR A 397 -31.50 1.78 -3.84
CA TYR A 397 -31.62 3.05 -3.10
C TYR A 397 -31.73 4.25 -4.04
N LYS A 398 -32.69 5.14 -3.78
CA LYS A 398 -32.85 6.42 -4.49
C LYS A 398 -32.28 7.57 -3.67
N THR A 399 -31.66 8.53 -4.34
CA THR A 399 -31.07 9.69 -3.66
C THR A 399 -32.10 10.81 -3.49
N LEU A 400 -32.37 11.20 -2.25
CA LEU A 400 -33.30 12.26 -1.89
C LEU A 400 -32.54 13.54 -1.48
N PRO A 401 -32.74 14.67 -2.18
CA PRO A 401 -32.13 15.94 -1.80
C PRO A 401 -32.83 16.57 -0.58
N LEU A 402 -32.05 16.92 0.44
CA LEU A 402 -32.55 17.57 1.66
C LEU A 402 -32.31 19.08 1.63
N GLY A 403 -31.15 19.52 1.13
CA GLY A 403 -30.74 20.93 1.08
C GLY A 403 -30.31 21.53 2.43
N GLU A 404 -30.51 20.80 3.53
CA GLU A 404 -30.14 21.14 4.91
C GLU A 404 -29.65 19.87 5.64
N ASN A 405 -28.98 20.02 6.80
CA ASN A 405 -28.44 18.89 7.58
C ASN A 405 -29.53 17.89 8.00
N SER A 406 -30.72 18.38 8.29
CA SER A 406 -31.89 17.57 8.66
C SER A 406 -33.15 18.27 8.18
N LYS A 407 -34.06 17.53 7.54
CA LYS A 407 -35.31 18.07 7.03
C LYS A 407 -36.48 17.14 7.31
N ARG A 408 -37.57 17.71 7.81
CA ARG A 408 -38.86 17.01 7.92
C ARG A 408 -39.57 17.06 6.58
N LEU A 409 -39.83 15.89 5.99
CA LEU A 409 -40.52 15.76 4.71
C LEU A 409 -41.85 15.04 4.92
N SER A 410 -42.90 15.55 4.29
CA SER A 410 -44.20 14.88 4.23
C SER A 410 -44.31 14.08 2.94
N ILE A 411 -44.57 12.80 3.07
CA ILE A 411 -44.66 11.82 1.99
C ILE A 411 -46.14 11.50 1.79
N ASN A 412 -46.60 11.65 0.55
CA ASN A 412 -47.97 11.32 0.17
C ASN A 412 -48.00 9.89 -0.36
N VAL A 413 -48.93 9.08 0.15
CA VAL A 413 -49.02 7.64 -0.12
C VAL A 413 -50.46 7.29 -0.41
N SER A 414 -50.72 6.56 -1.49
CA SER A 414 -52.07 6.10 -1.85
C SER A 414 -52.04 4.66 -2.37
N TYR A 415 -53.12 3.92 -2.19
CA TYR A 415 -53.30 2.66 -2.91
C TYR A 415 -53.51 2.95 -4.39
N SER A 416 -52.94 2.14 -5.28
CA SER A 416 -53.01 2.40 -6.72
C SER A 416 -54.43 2.36 -7.30
N GLU A 417 -55.38 1.79 -6.56
CA GLU A 417 -56.78 1.62 -6.94
C GLU A 417 -57.71 2.66 -6.27
N ASP A 418 -57.22 3.41 -5.26
CA ASP A 418 -58.01 4.35 -4.47
C ASP A 418 -57.51 5.79 -4.65
N ASP A 419 -58.43 6.75 -4.80
CA ASP A 419 -58.11 8.18 -4.95
C ASP A 419 -57.82 8.87 -3.59
N VAL A 420 -57.67 8.08 -2.52
CA VAL A 420 -57.43 8.57 -1.15
C VAL A 420 -55.94 8.64 -0.89
N THR A 421 -55.46 9.85 -0.61
CA THR A 421 -54.05 10.11 -0.26
C THR A 421 -53.87 10.22 1.25
N TYR A 422 -52.95 9.42 1.77
CA TYR A 422 -52.49 9.46 3.15
C TYR A 422 -51.17 10.22 3.21
N GLN A 423 -51.01 11.07 4.21
CA GLN A 423 -49.80 11.85 4.38
C GLN A 423 -49.05 11.38 5.61
N CYS A 424 -47.76 11.14 5.46
CA CYS A 424 -46.89 10.74 6.57
C CYS A 424 -45.64 11.61 6.63
N SER A 425 -45.33 12.18 7.80
CA SER A 425 -44.19 13.09 7.96
C SER A 425 -43.04 12.40 8.69
N GLN A 426 -41.87 12.40 8.08
CA GLN A 426 -40.66 11.77 8.62
C GLN A 426 -39.47 12.75 8.62
N ASN A 427 -38.53 12.54 9.55
CA ASN A 427 -37.32 13.34 9.67
C ASN A 427 -36.15 12.62 9.00
N PHE A 428 -35.54 13.27 8.01
CA PHE A 428 -34.37 12.77 7.30
C PHE A 428 -33.14 13.56 7.68
N THR A 429 -32.00 12.88 7.84
CA THR A 429 -30.69 13.48 8.07
C THR A 429 -29.79 13.21 6.87
N GLU A 430 -28.93 14.17 6.53
CA GLU A 430 -27.97 13.98 5.44
C GLU A 430 -26.99 12.82 5.70
N LYS A 431 -26.39 12.28 4.63
CA LYS A 431 -25.40 11.17 4.65
C LYS A 431 -25.88 9.84 5.22
N LYS A 432 -27.17 9.71 5.53
CA LYS A 432 -27.78 8.46 6.01
C LYS A 432 -28.56 7.75 4.90
N ALA A 433 -28.72 6.45 5.08
CA ALA A 433 -29.60 5.60 4.29
C ALA A 433 -30.81 5.19 5.13
N TYR A 434 -31.97 5.14 4.48
CA TYR A 434 -33.24 4.87 5.14
C TYR A 434 -34.12 3.91 4.35
N SER A 435 -34.82 3.07 5.11
CA SER A 435 -35.94 2.27 4.63
C SER A 435 -37.25 2.84 5.15
N LEU A 436 -38.15 3.19 4.23
CA LEU A 436 -39.50 3.61 4.55
C LEU A 436 -40.43 2.39 4.45
N VAL A 437 -40.88 1.90 5.60
CA VAL A 437 -41.80 0.77 5.69
C VAL A 437 -43.23 1.30 5.64
N LEU A 438 -44.00 0.91 4.63
CA LEU A 438 -45.41 1.25 4.46
C LEU A 438 -46.29 0.08 4.89
N TYR A 439 -47.17 0.30 5.87
CA TYR A 439 -48.01 -0.74 6.46
C TYR A 439 -49.46 -0.28 6.62
N PRO A 440 -50.42 -1.21 6.65
CA PRO A 440 -51.82 -0.90 6.81
C PRO A 440 -52.14 -0.61 8.28
N ALA A 441 -52.96 0.41 8.51
CA ALA A 441 -53.48 0.82 9.81
C ALA A 441 -55.00 1.04 9.72
N THR A 442 -55.67 1.18 10.85
CA THR A 442 -57.13 1.43 10.92
C THR A 442 -57.55 2.72 10.21
N THR A 443 -56.65 3.70 10.11
CA THR A 443 -56.88 5.00 9.45
C THR A 443 -56.33 5.07 8.02
N GLY A 444 -55.94 3.94 7.41
CA GLY A 444 -55.36 3.89 6.06
C GLY A 444 -53.91 3.38 6.04
N ILE A 445 -53.02 4.06 5.29
CA ILE A 445 -51.60 3.69 5.22
C ILE A 445 -50.80 4.51 6.21
N GLN A 446 -49.97 3.84 7.01
CA GLN A 446 -48.96 4.49 7.85
C GLN A 446 -47.55 4.16 7.34
N CYS A 447 -46.60 5.03 7.69
CA CYS A 447 -45.21 4.85 7.31
C CYS A 447 -44.30 4.92 8.53
N LYS A 448 -43.26 4.10 8.53
CA LYS A 448 -42.23 4.04 9.56
C LYS A 448 -40.86 4.15 8.90
N LEU A 449 -40.05 5.08 9.38
CA LEU A 449 -38.70 5.28 8.89
C LEU A 449 -37.72 4.45 9.73
N VAL A 450 -36.85 3.70 9.06
CA VAL A 450 -35.80 2.88 9.67
C VAL A 450 -34.45 3.33 9.12
N ASN A 451 -33.43 3.41 9.98
CA ASN A 451 -32.05 3.68 9.54
C ASN A 451 -31.44 2.40 8.97
N ASP A 452 -30.84 2.52 7.80
CA ASP A 452 -30.18 1.40 7.12
C ASP A 452 -28.67 1.46 7.33
N TYR A 453 -28.06 0.29 7.37
CA TYR A 453 -26.61 0.12 7.40
C TYR A 453 -26.19 -0.42 6.04
N ILE A 454 -25.52 0.45 5.27
CA ILE A 454 -25.12 0.18 3.88
C ILE A 454 -23.65 -0.25 3.77
N GLU A 455 -22.89 -0.13 4.86
CA GLU A 455 -21.49 -0.51 4.90
C GLU A 455 -21.35 -2.02 5.07
N LYS A 456 -20.65 -2.63 4.12
CA LYS A 456 -20.38 -4.07 4.13
C LYS A 456 -19.38 -4.42 5.22
N ASN A 457 -19.62 -5.53 5.92
CA ASN A 457 -18.72 -6.02 6.95
C ASN A 457 -17.49 -6.71 6.32
N GLU A 458 -16.29 -6.34 6.79
CA GLU A 458 -15.01 -6.88 6.31
C GLU A 458 -14.78 -8.35 6.62
N THR A 459 -15.33 -8.83 7.74
CA THR A 459 -15.22 -10.24 8.15
C THR A 459 -16.06 -11.15 7.26
N GLY A 460 -16.86 -10.57 6.36
CA GLY A 460 -17.74 -11.31 5.47
C GLY A 460 -19.06 -11.71 6.07
N LYS A 461 -19.33 -11.32 7.33
CA LYS A 461 -20.61 -11.57 7.98
C LYS A 461 -21.73 -10.83 7.25
N ALA A 462 -22.87 -11.50 7.13
CA ALA A 462 -24.07 -10.89 6.61
C ALA A 462 -24.72 -10.05 7.71
N LEU A 463 -25.29 -8.89 7.36
CA LEU A 463 -26.10 -8.10 8.27
C LEU A 463 -27.56 -8.52 8.11
N LEU A 464 -28.25 -8.79 9.21
CA LEU A 464 -29.62 -9.26 9.19
C LEU A 464 -30.50 -8.37 10.07
N ARG A 465 -31.71 -8.10 9.57
CA ARG A 465 -32.79 -7.48 10.35
C ARG A 465 -34.13 -8.07 9.99
N PHE A 466 -35.06 -8.00 10.93
CA PHE A 466 -36.40 -8.55 10.79
C PHE A 466 -37.47 -7.47 10.94
N ILE A 467 -38.54 -7.60 10.16
CA ILE A 467 -39.78 -6.82 10.31
C ILE A 467 -40.91 -7.80 10.56
N ASN A 468 -41.71 -7.58 11.60
CA ASN A 468 -42.80 -8.49 11.95
C ASN A 468 -44.16 -7.82 11.73
N THR A 469 -44.96 -8.34 10.79
CA THR A 469 -46.30 -7.82 10.50
C THR A 469 -47.36 -8.33 11.47
N GLN A 470 -47.04 -9.36 12.26
CA GLN A 470 -47.97 -10.00 13.20
C GLN A 470 -48.16 -9.15 14.48
N PRO A 471 -49.28 -9.34 15.22
CA PRO A 471 -49.52 -8.62 16.47
C PRO A 471 -48.62 -9.09 17.62
N GLU A 472 -48.27 -10.37 17.68
CA GLU A 472 -47.40 -10.94 18.71
C GLU A 472 -45.92 -10.73 18.37
N ALA A 473 -45.09 -10.54 19.39
CA ALA A 473 -43.64 -10.46 19.21
C ALA A 473 -43.05 -11.86 18.96
N VAL A 474 -41.97 -11.92 18.18
CA VAL A 474 -41.30 -13.16 17.78
C VAL A 474 -39.83 -13.08 18.16
N ASN A 475 -39.32 -14.15 18.77
CA ASN A 475 -37.89 -14.33 19.02
C ASN A 475 -37.31 -15.32 18.02
N LEU A 476 -36.19 -14.96 17.39
CA LEU A 476 -35.50 -15.77 16.39
C LEU A 476 -34.04 -15.95 16.79
N THR A 477 -33.49 -17.14 16.56
CA THR A 477 -32.06 -17.41 16.75
C THR A 477 -31.46 -17.84 15.41
N VAL A 478 -30.56 -17.02 14.87
CA VAL A 478 -29.88 -17.25 13.59
C VAL A 478 -28.39 -17.42 13.85
N GLY A 479 -27.91 -18.66 13.88
CA GLY A 479 -26.54 -18.96 14.27
C GLY A 479 -26.31 -18.64 15.76
N GLU A 480 -25.38 -17.72 16.04
CA GLU A 480 -25.08 -17.26 17.41
C GLU A 480 -25.85 -15.99 17.80
N ALA A 481 -26.62 -15.39 16.87
CA ALA A 481 -27.32 -14.14 17.10
C ALA A 481 -28.79 -14.37 17.44
N ASP A 482 -29.25 -13.69 18.50
CA ASP A 482 -30.65 -13.68 18.94
C ASP A 482 -31.33 -12.37 18.54
N PHE A 483 -32.50 -12.47 17.92
CA PHE A 483 -33.31 -11.36 17.46
C PHE A 483 -34.63 -11.32 18.23
N HIS A 484 -34.86 -10.22 18.92
CA HIS A 484 -36.19 -9.86 19.42
C HIS A 484 -36.90 -8.97 18.40
N VAL A 485 -38.01 -9.45 17.84
CA VAL A 485 -38.78 -8.73 16.81
C VAL A 485 -40.15 -8.34 17.37
N PRO A 486 -40.37 -7.04 17.68
CA PRO A 486 -41.65 -6.60 18.24
C PRO A 486 -42.80 -6.83 17.25
N GLY A 487 -44.00 -7.11 17.75
CA GLY A 487 -45.21 -7.15 16.92
C GLY A 487 -45.63 -5.76 16.41
N HIS A 488 -46.76 -5.71 15.69
CA HIS A 488 -47.34 -4.49 15.11
C HIS A 488 -46.38 -3.72 14.20
N TYR A 489 -45.82 -4.39 13.18
CA TYR A 489 -44.85 -3.80 12.24
C TYR A 489 -43.59 -3.29 12.97
N GLY A 490 -43.21 -4.01 14.03
CA GLY A 490 -41.96 -3.83 14.75
C GLY A 490 -40.76 -4.21 13.90
N VAL A 491 -39.62 -3.59 14.18
CA VAL A 491 -38.35 -3.81 13.47
C VAL A 491 -37.33 -4.24 14.52
N SER A 492 -36.56 -5.29 14.24
CA SER A 492 -35.49 -5.76 15.13
C SER A 492 -34.30 -4.81 15.12
N ARG A 493 -33.35 -5.05 16.02
CA ARG A 493 -32.00 -4.51 15.86
C ARG A 493 -31.30 -5.22 14.71
N ASN A 494 -30.32 -4.54 14.12
CA ASN A 494 -29.45 -5.13 13.12
C ASN A 494 -28.34 -5.88 13.83
N GLU A 495 -28.14 -7.14 13.47
CA GLU A 495 -27.06 -7.98 14.01
C GLU A 495 -26.33 -8.67 12.86
N THR A 496 -25.06 -8.98 13.07
CA THR A 496 -24.24 -9.68 12.06
C THR A 496 -24.23 -11.17 12.31
N VAL A 497 -24.40 -11.96 11.25
CA VAL A 497 -24.40 -13.43 11.31
C VAL A 497 -23.32 -14.00 10.40
N GLU A 498 -22.78 -15.16 10.78
CA GLU A 498 -21.79 -15.86 9.97
C GLU A 498 -22.35 -16.25 8.60
N ARG A 499 -21.46 -16.36 7.62
CA ARG A 499 -21.84 -16.82 6.28
C ARG A 499 -22.23 -18.29 6.35
N GLY A 500 -23.42 -18.63 5.89
CA GLY A 500 -23.90 -20.01 5.94
C GLY A 500 -25.25 -20.21 5.27
N LEU A 501 -25.62 -21.48 5.11
CA LEU A 501 -26.97 -21.87 4.71
C LEU A 501 -27.80 -22.06 5.98
N TYR A 502 -28.89 -21.30 6.11
CA TYR A 502 -29.75 -21.29 7.29
C TYR A 502 -31.14 -21.82 6.96
N THR A 503 -31.28 -23.16 6.91
CA THR A 503 -32.52 -23.83 6.52
C THR A 503 -33.49 -24.07 7.68
N GLU A 504 -33.00 -24.05 8.92
CA GLU A 504 -33.79 -24.34 10.13
C GLU A 504 -33.54 -23.27 11.21
N VAL A 505 -33.92 -22.03 10.93
CA VAL A 505 -33.86 -20.95 11.92
C VAL A 505 -34.95 -21.17 12.97
N SER A 506 -34.54 -21.29 14.23
CA SER A 506 -35.48 -21.49 15.33
C SER A 506 -36.29 -20.22 15.55
N CYS A 507 -37.61 -20.40 15.61
CA CYS A 507 -38.56 -19.34 15.86
C CYS A 507 -39.34 -19.72 17.11
N ILE A 508 -39.27 -18.88 18.14
CA ILE A 508 -40.03 -19.07 19.37
C ILE A 508 -41.09 -17.97 19.42
N PRO A 509 -42.29 -18.25 18.90
CA PRO A 509 -43.45 -17.39 19.10
C PRO A 509 -44.00 -17.56 20.53
N GLN A 510 -44.83 -16.61 20.99
CA GLN A 510 -45.60 -16.80 22.22
C GLN A 510 -46.79 -17.79 22.03
N SER A 511 -47.17 -18.11 20.78
CA SER A 511 -48.20 -19.09 20.38
C SER A 511 -47.65 -20.11 19.36
N GLU A 512 -48.09 -21.38 19.29
CA GLU A 512 -47.51 -22.49 18.48
C GLU A 512 -47.43 -22.28 16.92
N LYS A 513 -47.45 -21.05 16.39
CA LYS A 513 -47.57 -20.69 14.97
C LYS A 513 -46.27 -20.64 14.14
N CYS A 514 -45.11 -20.83 14.76
CA CYS A 514 -43.81 -20.68 14.10
C CYS A 514 -42.86 -21.80 14.57
N SER A 515 -42.48 -22.70 13.65
CA SER A 515 -41.68 -23.90 13.97
C SER A 515 -40.23 -23.77 13.52
N SER A 516 -39.99 -23.39 12.25
CA SER A 516 -38.66 -23.18 11.68
C SER A 516 -38.77 -22.38 10.38
N LEU A 517 -37.80 -21.49 10.13
CA LEU A 517 -37.73 -20.68 8.91
C LEU A 517 -36.48 -21.04 8.08
N ASP A 518 -36.64 -21.15 6.77
CA ASP A 518 -35.53 -21.36 5.82
C ASP A 518 -35.11 -20.03 5.19
N LEU A 519 -34.12 -19.35 5.77
CA LEU A 519 -33.59 -18.10 5.23
C LEU A 519 -32.65 -18.32 4.03
N GLY A 520 -32.34 -19.58 3.69
CA GLY A 520 -31.39 -19.93 2.64
C GLY A 520 -29.96 -19.46 2.91
N LEU A 521 -29.22 -19.14 1.84
CA LEU A 521 -27.85 -18.64 1.96
C LEU A 521 -27.86 -17.18 2.40
N LEU A 522 -27.11 -16.89 3.48
CA LEU A 522 -26.72 -15.54 3.88
C LEU A 522 -25.26 -15.34 3.45
N ASP A 523 -25.05 -14.54 2.42
CA ASP A 523 -23.78 -14.50 1.69
C ASP A 523 -22.88 -13.31 2.09
N PHE A 524 -21.64 -13.35 1.61
CA PHE A 524 -20.54 -12.49 2.07
C PHE A 524 -20.85 -10.99 1.90
N GLY A 525 -20.88 -10.25 3.02
CA GLY A 525 -21.01 -8.79 3.03
C GLY A 525 -22.37 -8.27 2.55
N ALA A 526 -23.39 -9.13 2.46
CA ALA A 526 -24.75 -8.73 2.14
C ALA A 526 -25.49 -8.18 3.37
N ALA A 527 -26.49 -7.33 3.13
CA ALA A 527 -27.43 -6.90 4.16
C ALA A 527 -28.84 -7.34 3.74
N TYR A 528 -29.55 -8.01 4.64
CA TYR A 528 -30.86 -8.57 4.37
C TYR A 528 -31.92 -8.01 5.32
N THR A 529 -33.09 -7.69 4.76
CA THR A 529 -34.33 -7.44 5.51
C THR A 529 -35.24 -8.65 5.35
N VAL A 530 -35.60 -9.30 6.44
CA VAL A 530 -36.55 -10.42 6.41
C VAL A 530 -37.89 -9.96 6.99
N ILE A 531 -38.93 -9.98 6.17
CA ILE A 531 -40.29 -9.65 6.58
C ILE A 531 -41.00 -10.94 6.98
N LEU A 532 -41.45 -11.01 8.23
CA LEU A 532 -42.26 -12.09 8.77
C LEU A 532 -43.72 -11.73 8.61
N THR A 533 -44.50 -12.60 7.97
CA THR A 533 -45.94 -12.44 7.79
C THR A 533 -46.68 -13.75 8.05
N GLU A 534 -47.99 -13.67 8.26
CA GLU A 534 -48.84 -14.84 8.48
C GLU A 534 -49.57 -15.18 7.17
N GLU A 535 -49.37 -16.40 6.68
CA GLU A 535 -50.11 -16.98 5.55
C GLU A 535 -50.67 -18.34 5.97
N GLU A 536 -51.96 -18.57 5.72
CA GLU A 536 -52.66 -19.82 6.06
C GLU A 536 -52.48 -20.28 7.52
N GLY A 537 -52.32 -19.32 8.46
CA GLY A 537 -52.14 -19.61 9.89
C GLY A 537 -50.72 -20.02 10.29
N LYS A 538 -49.75 -19.91 9.37
CA LYS A 538 -48.32 -20.16 9.61
C LYS A 538 -47.51 -18.90 9.38
N THR A 539 -46.44 -18.74 10.14
CA THR A 539 -45.46 -17.68 9.87
C THR A 539 -44.62 -18.03 8.64
N VAL A 540 -44.68 -17.20 7.61
CA VAL A 540 -43.82 -17.25 6.43
C VAL A 540 -42.88 -16.05 6.43
N HIS A 541 -41.82 -16.13 5.63
CA HIS A 541 -40.82 -15.07 5.55
C HIS A 541 -40.59 -14.65 4.09
N TYR A 542 -40.30 -13.36 3.91
CA TYR A 542 -39.88 -12.78 2.64
C TYR A 542 -38.53 -12.11 2.85
N LYS A 543 -37.47 -12.66 2.24
CA LYS A 543 -36.10 -12.14 2.35
C LYS A 543 -35.85 -11.14 1.22
N MET A 544 -35.50 -9.92 1.60
CA MET A 544 -35.10 -8.81 0.73
C MET A 544 -33.61 -8.54 0.87
N GLU A 545 -32.95 -8.16 -0.23
CA GLU A 545 -31.50 -7.91 -0.27
C GLU A 545 -31.22 -6.41 -0.37
N ASP A 546 -31.13 -5.75 0.80
CA ASP A 546 -30.85 -4.31 0.89
C ASP A 546 -29.49 -3.94 0.28
N VAL A 547 -28.48 -4.78 0.54
CA VAL A 547 -27.12 -4.63 0.01
C VAL A 547 -26.69 -5.97 -0.57
N LYS A 548 -26.34 -5.96 -1.86
CA LYS A 548 -25.98 -7.17 -2.60
C LYS A 548 -24.72 -7.83 -2.06
N ALA A 549 -24.70 -9.15 -2.02
CA ALA A 549 -23.50 -9.92 -1.66
C ALA A 549 -22.30 -9.60 -2.58
N ASN A 550 -21.08 -9.73 -2.04
CA ASN A 550 -19.86 -9.68 -2.85
C ASN A 550 -19.82 -10.93 -3.76
N ASN A 551 -19.98 -10.74 -5.07
CA ASN A 551 -20.01 -11.84 -6.04
C ASN A 551 -18.68 -12.03 -6.80
N VAL A 552 -17.75 -11.09 -6.70
CA VAL A 552 -16.43 -11.16 -7.36
C VAL A 552 -15.46 -11.91 -6.45
N SER A 553 -15.00 -13.09 -6.87
CA SER A 553 -13.98 -13.85 -6.13
C SER A 553 -12.66 -13.10 -6.02
N ILE A 554 -12.05 -13.11 -4.83
CA ILE A 554 -10.72 -12.53 -4.57
C ILE A 554 -9.61 -13.07 -5.50
N ALA A 555 -9.80 -14.28 -6.06
CA ALA A 555 -8.88 -14.87 -7.03
C ALA A 555 -8.66 -13.99 -8.28
N TRP A 556 -9.61 -13.10 -8.60
CA TRP A 556 -9.45 -12.12 -9.69
C TRP A 556 -8.38 -11.05 -9.42
N GLN A 557 -7.81 -10.97 -8.22
CA GLN A 557 -6.61 -10.18 -7.96
C GLN A 557 -5.32 -10.87 -8.42
N ILE A 558 -5.32 -12.19 -8.70
CA ILE A 558 -4.10 -12.90 -9.13
C ILE A 558 -3.51 -12.30 -10.42
N PRO A 559 -4.28 -12.04 -11.49
CA PRO A 559 -3.74 -11.45 -12.71
C PRO A 559 -3.05 -10.10 -12.51
N GLN A 560 -3.64 -9.18 -11.73
CA GLN A 560 -3.01 -7.87 -11.46
C GLN A 560 -1.72 -8.02 -10.65
N TYR A 561 -1.65 -8.93 -9.68
CA TYR A 561 -0.42 -9.20 -8.95
C TYR A 561 0.65 -9.85 -9.85
N VAL A 562 0.29 -10.80 -10.70
CA VAL A 562 1.24 -11.40 -11.67
C VAL A 562 1.82 -10.34 -12.61
N LEU A 563 0.99 -9.41 -13.09
CA LEU A 563 1.41 -8.32 -13.97
C LEU A 563 2.31 -7.31 -13.22
N ILE A 564 1.96 -6.90 -12.00
CA ILE A 564 2.78 -5.94 -11.24
C ILE A 564 4.12 -6.55 -10.82
N THR A 565 4.15 -7.84 -10.42
CA THR A 565 5.40 -8.53 -10.09
C THR A 565 6.29 -8.69 -11.32
N THR A 566 5.70 -9.01 -12.48
CA THR A 566 6.44 -8.99 -13.76
C THR A 566 7.03 -7.61 -14.02
N GLY A 567 6.23 -6.56 -13.81
CA GLY A 567 6.66 -5.18 -13.88
C GLY A 567 7.84 -4.88 -12.96
N GLU A 568 7.77 -5.31 -11.70
CA GLU A 568 8.81 -5.13 -10.68
C GLU A 568 10.12 -5.82 -11.04
N VAL A 569 10.09 -7.07 -11.48
CA VAL A 569 11.31 -7.79 -11.88
C VAL A 569 11.99 -7.07 -13.05
N MET A 570 11.23 -6.64 -14.04
CA MET A 570 11.76 -5.95 -15.23
C MET A 570 12.19 -4.50 -14.95
N PHE A 571 11.54 -3.83 -14.01
CA PHE A 571 11.80 -2.42 -13.68
C PHE A 571 12.77 -2.25 -12.53
N SER A 572 12.44 -2.79 -11.35
CA SER A 572 13.17 -2.50 -10.12
C SER A 572 14.48 -3.27 -10.05
N ILE A 573 14.47 -4.59 -10.30
CA ILE A 573 15.69 -5.40 -10.22
C ILE A 573 16.68 -4.98 -11.31
N THR A 574 16.20 -4.86 -12.54
CA THR A 574 17.04 -4.37 -13.65
C THR A 574 17.49 -2.92 -13.42
N GLY A 575 16.62 -2.05 -12.91
CA GLY A 575 16.96 -0.64 -12.65
C GLY A 575 18.06 -0.50 -11.59
N LEU A 576 17.97 -1.26 -10.50
CA LEU A 576 19.02 -1.31 -9.47
C LEU A 576 20.35 -1.83 -10.04
N GLU A 577 20.33 -2.89 -10.84
CA GLU A 577 21.52 -3.45 -11.50
C GLU A 577 22.14 -2.42 -12.48
N PHE A 578 21.31 -1.79 -13.31
CA PHE A 578 21.72 -0.74 -14.23
C PHE A 578 22.39 0.42 -13.49
N SER A 579 21.76 0.92 -12.45
CA SER A 579 22.28 2.02 -11.66
C SER A 579 23.58 1.69 -10.96
N TYR A 580 23.73 0.45 -10.50
CA TYR A 580 24.99 -0.03 -9.95
C TYR A 580 26.11 -0.11 -11.02
N SER A 581 25.78 -0.56 -12.22
CA SER A 581 26.73 -0.68 -13.34
C SER A 581 27.17 0.66 -13.93
N GLN A 582 26.36 1.71 -13.79
CA GLN A 582 26.64 3.06 -14.30
C GLN A 582 27.20 4.00 -13.22
N ALA A 583 27.40 3.50 -12.00
CA ALA A 583 27.90 4.27 -10.87
C ALA A 583 29.43 4.16 -10.73
N PRO A 584 30.13 5.29 -10.56
CA PRO A 584 31.52 5.29 -10.09
C PRO A 584 31.66 4.58 -8.75
N ALA A 585 32.81 3.92 -8.51
CA ALA A 585 33.05 3.11 -7.31
C ALA A 585 32.79 3.87 -6.00
N ASN A 586 33.14 5.16 -5.97
CA ASN A 586 33.00 6.07 -4.81
C ASN A 586 31.61 6.73 -4.68
N MET A 587 30.68 6.55 -5.64
CA MET A 587 29.38 7.25 -5.66
C MET A 587 28.16 6.31 -5.76
N LYS A 588 28.35 5.00 -5.65
CA LYS A 588 27.27 3.99 -5.65
C LYS A 588 26.19 4.27 -4.59
N SER A 589 26.58 4.71 -3.39
CA SER A 589 25.65 5.06 -2.31
C SER A 589 24.74 6.24 -2.65
N VAL A 590 25.26 7.23 -3.39
CA VAL A 590 24.52 8.42 -3.82
C VAL A 590 23.43 8.06 -4.81
N LEU A 591 23.74 7.18 -5.78
CA LEU A 591 22.75 6.69 -6.74
C LEU A 591 21.69 5.81 -6.09
N GLN A 592 22.06 5.03 -5.07
CA GLN A 592 21.09 4.25 -4.29
C GLN A 592 20.15 5.17 -3.48
N ALA A 593 20.68 6.23 -2.87
CA ALA A 593 19.86 7.23 -2.20
C ALA A 593 18.92 7.95 -3.18
N GLY A 594 19.43 8.31 -4.37
CA GLY A 594 18.62 8.86 -5.45
C GLY A 594 17.51 7.90 -5.90
N TRP A 595 17.77 6.60 -5.94
CA TRP A 595 16.77 5.58 -6.26
C TRP A 595 15.66 5.53 -5.21
N LEU A 596 16.01 5.45 -3.93
CA LEU A 596 15.04 5.45 -2.83
C LEU A 596 14.20 6.74 -2.81
N LEU A 597 14.79 7.87 -3.18
CA LEU A 597 14.09 9.13 -3.32
C LEU A 597 12.99 9.07 -4.39
N THR A 598 13.18 8.30 -5.47
CA THR A 598 12.10 8.09 -6.47
C THR A 598 10.89 7.38 -5.86
N VAL A 599 11.10 6.44 -4.93
CA VAL A 599 10.03 5.76 -4.19
C VAL A 599 9.27 6.74 -3.30
N ALA A 600 10.01 7.62 -2.60
CA ALA A 600 9.41 8.65 -1.76
C ALA A 600 8.50 9.58 -2.58
N PHE A 601 8.98 10.10 -3.71
CA PHE A 601 8.17 10.94 -4.59
C PHE A 601 6.99 10.19 -5.21
N GLY A 602 7.13 8.88 -5.50
CA GLY A 602 6.01 8.07 -5.97
C GLY A 602 4.86 8.04 -4.95
N ASN A 603 5.16 7.87 -3.67
CA ASN A 603 4.17 7.94 -2.60
C ASN A 603 3.56 9.34 -2.44
N VAL A 604 4.33 10.41 -2.66
CA VAL A 604 3.80 11.78 -2.66
C VAL A 604 2.79 11.99 -3.80
N ILE A 605 3.03 11.43 -4.99
CA ILE A 605 2.07 11.51 -6.11
C ILE A 605 0.74 10.88 -5.70
N VAL A 606 0.75 9.72 -5.05
CA VAL A 606 -0.48 9.07 -4.58
C VAL A 606 -1.22 9.93 -3.57
N LEU A 607 -0.50 10.51 -2.61
CA LEU A 607 -1.09 11.42 -1.61
C LEU A 607 -1.80 12.61 -2.26
N ILE A 608 -1.18 13.24 -3.27
CA ILE A 608 -1.78 14.39 -3.98
C ILE A 608 -3.04 13.98 -4.75
N VAL A 609 -3.01 12.81 -5.40
CA VAL A 609 -4.15 12.33 -6.20
C VAL A 609 -5.31 11.88 -5.29
N ALA A 610 -5.02 11.14 -4.21
CA ALA A 610 -6.03 10.63 -3.29
C ALA A 610 -6.79 11.76 -2.58
N GLU A 611 -6.10 12.79 -2.08
CA GLU A 611 -6.73 13.95 -1.42
C GLU A 611 -7.29 14.98 -2.41
N GLY A 612 -6.62 15.16 -3.56
CA GLY A 612 -6.90 16.26 -4.47
C GLY A 612 -8.02 16.01 -5.48
N ALA A 613 -8.33 14.75 -5.80
CA ALA A 613 -9.16 14.42 -6.95
C ALA A 613 -10.58 13.98 -6.61
N GLY A 614 -10.85 13.47 -5.39
CA GLY A 614 -12.18 12.99 -4.98
C GLY A 614 -12.79 11.98 -5.96
N LEU A 615 -11.92 11.20 -6.62
CA LEU A 615 -12.30 10.30 -7.71
C LEU A 615 -12.77 8.96 -7.14
N GLU A 616 -13.68 8.31 -7.86
CA GLU A 616 -13.97 6.90 -7.61
C GLU A 616 -12.72 6.05 -7.85
N GLN A 617 -12.55 4.99 -7.06
CA GLN A 617 -11.33 4.19 -7.03
C GLN A 617 -10.96 3.58 -8.39
N TRP A 618 -11.95 3.16 -9.19
CA TRP A 618 -11.68 2.62 -10.54
C TRP A 618 -11.20 3.70 -11.52
N VAL A 619 -11.67 4.94 -11.37
CA VAL A 619 -11.20 6.10 -12.17
C VAL A 619 -9.77 6.43 -11.80
N GLU A 620 -9.45 6.38 -10.50
CA GLU A 620 -8.09 6.56 -10.00
C GLU A 620 -7.15 5.52 -10.61
N PHE A 621 -7.52 4.23 -10.62
CA PHE A 621 -6.70 3.18 -11.25
C PHE A 621 -6.48 3.41 -12.75
N LEU A 622 -7.53 3.81 -13.47
CA LEU A 622 -7.42 4.12 -14.90
C LEU A 622 -6.52 5.34 -15.15
N LEU A 623 -6.64 6.38 -14.32
CA LEU A 623 -5.78 7.57 -14.38
C LEU A 623 -4.30 7.19 -14.20
N PHE A 624 -3.99 6.40 -13.17
CA PHE A 624 -2.64 5.92 -12.90
C PHE A 624 -2.07 5.09 -14.05
N ALA A 625 -2.86 4.18 -14.64
CA ALA A 625 -2.46 3.40 -15.80
C ALA A 625 -2.10 4.29 -17.00
N CYS A 626 -2.97 5.26 -17.33
CA CYS A 626 -2.75 6.19 -18.44
C CYS A 626 -1.52 7.07 -18.23
N LEU A 627 -1.35 7.61 -17.01
CA LEU A 627 -0.17 8.41 -16.65
C LEU A 627 1.11 7.59 -16.79
N LEU A 628 1.12 6.34 -16.33
CA LEU A 628 2.30 5.49 -16.45
C LEU A 628 2.62 5.13 -17.90
N VAL A 629 1.62 4.93 -18.77
CA VAL A 629 1.85 4.77 -20.22
C VAL A 629 2.51 6.02 -20.79
N GLY A 630 2.00 7.22 -20.48
CA GLY A 630 2.62 8.48 -20.90
C GLY A 630 4.06 8.63 -20.42
N VAL A 631 4.31 8.32 -19.15
CA VAL A 631 5.66 8.31 -18.56
C VAL A 631 6.57 7.27 -19.21
N SER A 632 6.06 6.10 -19.58
CA SER A 632 6.84 5.06 -20.27
C SER A 632 7.32 5.54 -21.65
N ILE A 633 6.52 6.35 -22.35
CA ILE A 633 6.89 6.97 -23.63
C ILE A 633 8.00 7.99 -23.40
N ILE A 634 7.84 8.88 -22.40
CA ILE A 634 8.85 9.89 -22.04
C ILE A 634 10.18 9.21 -21.67
N PHE A 635 10.13 8.21 -20.80
CA PHE A 635 11.32 7.46 -20.38
C PHE A 635 11.97 6.74 -21.57
N SER A 636 11.18 6.19 -22.50
CA SER A 636 11.71 5.57 -23.71
C SER A 636 12.45 6.58 -24.59
N ILE A 637 11.91 7.79 -24.75
CA ILE A 637 12.59 8.89 -25.47
C ILE A 637 13.89 9.26 -24.75
N MET A 638 13.87 9.43 -23.43
CA MET A 638 15.08 9.72 -22.64
C MET A 638 16.13 8.62 -22.77
N ALA A 639 15.70 7.35 -22.78
CA ALA A 639 16.57 6.20 -22.94
C ALA A 639 17.24 6.13 -24.32
N LEU A 640 16.60 6.64 -25.38
CA LEU A 640 17.21 6.72 -26.72
C LEU A 640 18.39 7.70 -26.77
N PHE A 641 18.35 8.76 -25.96
CA PHE A 641 19.42 9.75 -25.86
C PHE A 641 20.46 9.40 -24.78
N TYR A 642 20.24 8.33 -24.02
CA TYR A 642 21.17 7.94 -22.97
C TYR A 642 22.42 7.27 -23.55
N THR A 643 23.58 7.75 -23.12
CA THR A 643 24.88 7.19 -23.47
C THR A 643 25.41 6.37 -22.30
N TYR A 644 25.58 5.07 -22.50
CA TYR A 644 26.18 4.19 -21.50
C TYR A 644 27.63 4.60 -21.27
N VAL A 645 28.00 4.70 -19.99
CA VAL A 645 29.37 4.97 -19.56
C VAL A 645 29.84 3.77 -18.76
N ASP A 646 30.97 3.19 -19.16
CA ASP A 646 31.63 2.12 -18.41
C ASP A 646 32.58 2.75 -17.37
N PRO A 647 32.30 2.64 -16.06
CA PRO A 647 33.14 3.22 -15.01
C PRO A 647 34.56 2.64 -15.02
N ASP A 648 34.71 1.35 -15.35
CA ASP A 648 36.01 0.67 -15.31
C ASP A 648 36.94 1.17 -16.44
N GLN A 649 36.36 1.56 -17.58
CA GLN A 649 37.13 2.20 -18.66
C GLN A 649 37.57 3.62 -18.29
N LEU A 650 36.70 4.37 -17.60
CA LEU A 650 37.04 5.72 -17.14
C LEU A 650 38.16 5.67 -16.09
N ASP A 651 38.10 4.72 -15.15
CA ASP A 651 39.15 4.51 -14.15
C ASP A 651 40.48 4.14 -14.82
N LYS A 652 40.48 3.29 -15.85
CA LYS A 652 41.69 2.97 -16.62
C LYS A 652 42.31 4.19 -17.32
N ILE A 653 41.48 5.02 -17.97
CA ILE A 653 41.97 6.24 -18.65
C ILE A 653 42.64 7.19 -17.64
N TYR A 654 42.03 7.39 -16.47
CA TYR A 654 42.62 8.25 -15.44
C TYR A 654 43.84 7.65 -14.76
N LEU A 655 43.90 6.33 -14.59
CA LEU A 655 45.10 5.65 -14.13
C LEU A 655 46.24 5.83 -15.13
N GLU A 656 45.98 5.63 -16.43
CA GLU A 656 46.97 5.86 -17.49
C GLU A 656 47.43 7.31 -17.58
N ASP A 657 46.52 8.28 -17.45
CA ASP A 657 46.88 9.71 -17.45
C ASP A 657 47.67 10.10 -16.19
N SER A 658 47.34 9.53 -15.02
CA SER A 658 48.12 9.77 -13.79
C SER A 658 49.52 9.18 -13.86
N VAL A 659 49.68 8.00 -14.47
CA VAL A 659 50.99 7.39 -14.71
C VAL A 659 51.80 8.22 -15.70
N LYS A 660 51.18 8.76 -16.76
CA LYS A 660 51.84 9.68 -17.71
C LYS A 660 52.26 10.99 -17.05
N GLU A 661 51.43 11.58 -16.20
CA GLU A 661 51.80 12.79 -15.43
C GLU A 661 52.94 12.52 -14.42
N GLU A 662 52.96 11.34 -13.79
CA GLU A 662 54.08 10.91 -12.95
C GLU A 662 55.36 10.64 -13.76
N GLU A 663 55.26 10.04 -14.94
CA GLU A 663 56.39 9.84 -15.85
C GLU A 663 56.94 11.19 -16.35
N ASP A 664 56.08 12.11 -16.80
CA ASP A 664 56.46 13.44 -17.27
C ASP A 664 57.05 14.31 -16.14
N SER A 665 56.54 14.20 -14.92
CA SER A 665 57.10 14.91 -13.75
C SER A 665 58.44 14.32 -13.29
N ASN A 666 58.65 13.01 -13.44
CA ASN A 666 59.94 12.36 -13.21
C ASN A 666 60.96 12.68 -14.31
N LEU A 667 60.51 12.87 -15.56
CA LEU A 667 61.33 13.37 -16.67
C LEU A 667 61.74 14.83 -16.46
N GLN A 668 60.87 15.69 -15.92
CA GLN A 668 61.20 17.09 -15.59
C GLN A 668 62.10 17.26 -14.36
N LYS A 669 62.16 16.26 -13.45
CA LYS A 669 63.09 16.27 -12.30
C LYS A 669 64.52 15.85 -12.65
N LYS A 670 64.79 15.37 -13.86
CA LYS A 670 66.16 15.12 -14.35
C LYS A 670 66.70 16.33 -15.10
N THR A 671 67.29 17.27 -14.37
CA THR A 671 68.20 18.28 -14.95
C THR A 671 69.60 17.69 -15.24
N PRO A 672 70.36 18.30 -16.16
CA PRO A 672 71.46 17.66 -16.88
C PRO A 672 72.80 17.78 -16.15
N ASP A 673 73.03 16.97 -15.12
CA ASP A 673 74.36 16.81 -14.55
C ASP A 673 74.53 15.35 -14.13
N ASP A 674 74.82 14.49 -15.11
CA ASP A 674 75.51 13.22 -14.91
C ASP A 674 76.18 12.84 -16.25
N ILE A 675 77.18 13.64 -16.65
CA ILE A 675 78.24 13.15 -17.53
C ILE A 675 79.17 12.31 -16.66
N TYR A 676 78.99 11.00 -16.68
CA TYR A 676 80.04 10.05 -16.33
C TYR A 676 80.12 8.91 -17.35
N LEU A 677 81.12 9.04 -18.23
CA LEU A 677 82.01 8.04 -18.81
C LEU A 677 81.43 6.64 -19.13
N ASN A 678 81.37 6.37 -20.44
CA ASN A 678 81.42 5.04 -21.04
C ASN A 678 82.46 4.14 -20.36
N LYS A 679 82.02 2.98 -19.89
CA LYS A 679 82.85 1.77 -19.86
C LYS A 679 82.22 0.75 -20.80
N ILE A 680 82.88 0.59 -21.94
CA ILE A 680 82.65 -0.48 -22.90
C ILE A 680 82.89 -1.80 -22.17
N ASP A 681 81.88 -2.67 -22.10
CA ASP A 681 82.10 -4.10 -22.05
C ASP A 681 81.28 -4.77 -23.15
N THR A 682 82.03 -5.18 -24.16
CA THR A 682 81.71 -6.15 -25.19
C THR A 682 81.38 -7.52 -24.59
N SER A 683 80.24 -8.11 -24.96
CA SER A 683 80.17 -9.50 -25.45
C SER A 683 78.71 -9.88 -25.76
N THR A 684 78.30 -9.88 -27.03
CA THR A 684 78.07 -11.06 -27.90
C THR A 684 76.85 -11.91 -27.55
N LYS A 685 75.87 -11.92 -28.48
CA LYS A 685 74.97 -13.03 -28.92
C LYS A 685 74.79 -14.16 -27.89
N LEU A 686 73.59 -14.42 -27.37
CA LEU A 686 72.44 -15.00 -28.09
C LEU A 686 71.16 -14.83 -27.24
#